data_AF-J2KMV0-F1
#
_entry.id   AF-J2KMV0-F1
#
_cell.length_a   1.000
_cell.length_b   1.000
_cell.length_c   1.000
_cell.angle_alpha   90.00
_cell.angle_beta   90.00
_cell.angle_gamma   90.00
#
_symmetry.space_group_name_H-M   'P 1'
#
loop_
_entity.id
_entity.type
_entity.pdbx_description
1 polymer ?
#
loop_
_entity_poly.entity_id
_entity_poly.type
_entity_poly.pdbx_seq_one_letter_code
_entity_poly.pdbx_strand_id
1 'polypeptide(L)'
;MKRSVCIFILFFIGVLYPAQSKNDTLEIWMSKFYKLVNPVLSEDGKWAAVRKRYNANQDTLIVINTHKPNVPIATIAVNGESSFLKGEGILVFGGGTAELIGLKSGTRKHYDNARTAYPFSKKGQYGILRKDSVLSVYTMEGIRIHEIKGIQGLPVMDGNKSLYFCRKTGTQYEIINISGNETRHVGIIENKVKKIELSPSGKQLIITTSEKLTGSLQVMFMNTRTGKSVSFPNVSSGKDDYYKVTEIQEGKAYWVALYCPQNREEGLVDIWYGNDDNLGAKKTGTVKSRYWLWKPESEQVQELPNTRYPVIAPLNSERYFLAFHPTRGHNFLTYRPQFNETSIYDAEQQTYRPLGTLKGVFYGSPELICSMNSKMVLGSEDGKRWTLFGLESAKKSTIEKDGLRNPVFSDDNQSILFESEDGLWKYNIKNKVLTHTNVWRGKTVKIMNPKQYDLSPPYQFAVTSFERKKPILVEITDRSNNLTSYSIWRGDTVKEIVSPTRNRVRDIVFGDRLENFCTLEENYNLPPQLFLRDSKQDTQQLIYGADFVDQSANLLRQDIIHYTTADGLPLKGILYYPSSYSPNKKYPMVVYIYQIQSSKSNEYLTPGYNNSDGFDIRTLLEKGYFVLLPDTFIGSAGAGVSALDCVNKALDIVSKTRGIDMKKVGLIGHSFGGYEVNFIATQSDRFTTFISGSGHSDIVNSYFSYNYHFTGPHYWQYENGQYDMKVAFSENKDLYFRNNPIYNVERVNTPMLLWTGQKDENVPWNQTMTFFIGLKRNKKPVIALFYPNGGHAFHAGTAEKKDLYNKVFEWWDYYLKDRKNVSWINRKMEKGAR
;
A
#
# COMPACT_ATOMS: atom_id res chain seq x y z
N MET A 1 -16.67 82.15 19.06
CA MET A 1 -15.20 82.44 19.05
C MET A 1 -14.46 81.24 19.68
N LYS A 2 -13.11 81.25 19.75
CA LYS A 2 -12.22 80.10 20.06
C LYS A 2 -12.57 79.27 21.33
N ARG A 3 -12.36 77.93 21.25
CA ARG A 3 -11.85 76.93 22.24
C ARG A 3 -12.30 77.01 23.73
N SER A 4 -12.74 75.94 24.43
CA SER A 4 -11.92 74.77 24.82
C SER A 4 -12.68 73.65 25.57
N VAL A 5 -12.34 72.38 25.24
CA VAL A 5 -12.04 71.21 26.12
C VAL A 5 -12.86 70.93 27.41
N CYS A 6 -13.58 69.79 27.40
CA CYS A 6 -13.54 68.66 28.39
C CYS A 6 -14.41 67.50 27.82
N ILE A 7 -13.82 66.44 27.27
CA ILE A 7 -13.51 65.16 27.94
C ILE A 7 -14.71 64.56 28.70
N PHE A 8 -15.28 63.50 28.13
CA PHE A 8 -16.02 62.46 28.87
C PHE A 8 -15.63 61.08 28.33
N ILE A 9 -15.68 60.06 29.19
CA ILE A 9 -14.96 58.79 28.99
C ILE A 9 -15.85 57.73 28.33
N LEU A 10 -15.33 57.08 27.29
CA LEU A 10 -15.97 55.93 26.63
C LEU A 10 -15.45 54.62 27.26
N PHE A 11 -16.32 53.92 28.00
CA PHE A 11 -16.08 52.55 28.43
C PHE A 11 -16.48 51.58 27.31
N PHE A 12 -15.53 50.84 26.75
CA PHE A 12 -15.80 49.64 25.97
C PHE A 12 -14.79 48.54 26.33
N ILE A 13 -15.31 47.36 26.69
CA ILE A 13 -14.50 46.24 27.17
C ILE A 13 -13.93 45.49 25.96
N GLY A 14 -12.66 45.75 25.65
CA GLY A 14 -11.93 45.01 24.62
C GLY A 14 -11.50 43.63 25.13
N VAL A 15 -12.26 42.58 24.78
CA VAL A 15 -11.81 41.19 25.00
C VAL A 15 -10.65 40.90 24.05
N LEU A 16 -9.44 40.83 24.60
CA LEU A 16 -8.23 40.43 23.87
C LEU A 16 -8.29 38.94 23.52
N TYR A 17 -8.83 38.63 22.33
CA TYR A 17 -8.55 37.37 21.66
C TYR A 17 -7.05 37.27 21.38
N PRO A 18 -6.36 36.20 21.82
CA PRO A 18 -4.98 35.94 21.39
C PRO A 18 -4.96 35.76 19.87
N ALA A 19 -4.05 36.47 19.19
CA ALA A 19 -3.91 36.36 17.75
C ALA A 19 -3.53 34.93 17.35
N GLN A 20 -4.23 34.39 16.34
CA GLN A 20 -4.09 33.01 15.90
C GLN A 20 -2.68 32.73 15.31
N SER A 21 -2.22 31.49 15.46
CA SER A 21 -0.84 31.05 15.17
C SER A 21 -0.38 31.38 13.74
N LYS A 22 0.74 32.11 13.61
CA LYS A 22 1.52 32.20 12.37
C LYS A 22 2.37 30.94 12.15
N ASN A 23 1.72 29.88 11.70
CA ASN A 23 2.35 28.84 10.86
C ASN A 23 2.39 29.38 9.41
N ASP A 24 3.30 29.03 8.52
CA ASP A 24 4.63 28.39 8.62
C ASP A 24 5.42 28.89 7.39
N THR A 25 6.70 29.22 7.50
CA THR A 25 7.51 29.70 6.35
C THR A 25 7.93 28.61 5.36
N LEU A 26 7.96 27.33 5.78
CA LEU A 26 8.38 26.19 4.94
C LEU A 26 7.28 25.70 3.99
N GLU A 27 6.05 25.54 4.49
CA GLU A 27 4.91 25.07 3.68
C GLU A 27 4.63 25.97 2.44
N ILE A 28 5.05 27.24 2.50
CA ILE A 28 4.78 28.27 1.50
C ILE A 28 5.52 28.04 0.14
N TRP A 29 6.64 27.29 0.02
CA TRP A 29 7.16 26.81 -1.30
C TRP A 29 6.45 25.57 -1.78
N MET A 30 6.31 24.58 -0.89
CA MET A 30 5.80 23.24 -1.20
C MET A 30 4.45 23.26 -1.92
N SER A 31 3.67 24.33 -1.72
CA SER A 31 2.42 24.62 -2.39
C SER A 31 2.43 24.67 -3.94
N LYS A 32 3.59 24.68 -4.64
CA LYS A 32 3.70 25.14 -6.05
C LYS A 32 3.76 24.08 -7.18
N PHE A 33 3.74 22.75 -6.96
CA PHE A 33 3.84 21.68 -8.02
C PHE A 33 2.57 20.81 -8.28
N TYR A 34 2.37 20.22 -9.49
CA TYR A 34 1.24 19.29 -9.82
C TYR A 34 1.42 18.27 -11.00
N LYS A 35 0.41 17.40 -11.26
CA LYS A 35 0.32 16.30 -12.29
C LYS A 35 -1.11 16.15 -12.90
N LEU A 36 -1.32 15.29 -13.94
CA LEU A 36 -2.65 14.85 -14.46
C LEU A 36 -2.96 13.35 -14.28
N VAL A 37 -4.24 12.97 -14.11
CA VAL A 37 -4.79 11.59 -13.99
C VAL A 37 -6.27 11.46 -14.43
N ASN A 38 -6.77 10.22 -14.53
CA ASN A 38 -8.19 9.82 -14.62
C ASN A 38 -9.02 10.46 -15.77
N PRO A 39 -8.86 10.00 -17.03
CA PRO A 39 -9.71 10.44 -18.14
C PRO A 39 -11.13 9.82 -18.10
N VAL A 40 -12.11 10.54 -18.66
CA VAL A 40 -13.45 10.01 -19.02
C VAL A 40 -13.90 10.58 -20.38
N LEU A 41 -14.73 9.84 -21.12
CA LEU A 41 -15.26 10.17 -22.45
C LEU A 41 -16.78 10.00 -22.50
N SER A 42 -17.49 10.84 -23.25
CA SER A 42 -18.94 10.69 -23.47
C SER A 42 -19.28 9.58 -24.48
N GLU A 43 -20.48 8.99 -24.37
CA GLU A 43 -20.97 7.91 -25.27
C GLU A 43 -20.99 8.33 -26.76
N ASP A 44 -21.01 9.64 -27.05
CA ASP A 44 -20.96 10.24 -28.38
C ASP A 44 -19.58 10.87 -28.76
N GLY A 45 -18.57 10.76 -27.90
CA GLY A 45 -17.19 11.22 -28.13
C GLY A 45 -16.94 12.74 -28.07
N LYS A 46 -17.96 13.58 -27.87
CA LYS A 46 -17.83 15.05 -27.97
C LYS A 46 -17.24 15.75 -26.74
N TRP A 47 -17.10 15.05 -25.63
CA TRP A 47 -16.69 15.62 -24.36
C TRP A 47 -15.73 14.70 -23.60
N ALA A 48 -14.70 15.30 -23.01
CA ALA A 48 -13.75 14.60 -22.15
C ALA A 48 -13.56 15.37 -20.82
N ALA A 49 -13.07 14.68 -19.80
CA ALA A 49 -12.59 15.32 -18.58
C ALA A 49 -11.35 14.60 -18.04
N VAL A 50 -10.50 15.33 -17.33
CA VAL A 50 -9.23 14.86 -16.73
C VAL A 50 -8.95 15.63 -15.43
N ARG A 51 -8.20 15.04 -14.49
CA ARG A 51 -7.97 15.60 -13.15
C ARG A 51 -6.52 16.07 -12.94
N LYS A 52 -6.34 17.32 -12.50
CA LYS A 52 -5.11 17.85 -11.90
C LYS A 52 -4.94 17.33 -10.48
N ARG A 53 -3.71 16.99 -10.10
CA ARG A 53 -3.35 16.48 -8.77
C ARG A 53 -2.11 17.16 -8.19
N TYR A 54 -2.22 17.68 -6.97
CA TYR A 54 -1.16 18.42 -6.26
C TYR A 54 -0.62 17.59 -5.09
N ASN A 55 0.58 17.91 -4.58
CA ASN A 55 1.12 17.26 -3.37
C ASN A 55 0.58 17.87 -2.07
N ALA A 56 0.27 19.18 -2.07
CA ALA A 56 -0.10 19.95 -0.86
C ALA A 56 -1.26 20.94 -1.10
N ASN A 57 -2.10 20.72 -2.12
CA ASN A 57 -3.18 21.64 -2.51
C ASN A 57 -4.39 20.86 -3.09
N GLN A 58 -5.50 21.54 -3.40
CA GLN A 58 -6.76 20.92 -3.83
C GLN A 58 -6.74 20.41 -5.28
N ASP A 59 -6.94 19.10 -5.45
CA ASP A 59 -7.12 18.44 -6.76
C ASP A 59 -8.29 19.05 -7.57
N THR A 60 -8.09 19.21 -8.87
CA THR A 60 -9.00 19.96 -9.75
C THR A 60 -9.45 19.12 -10.95
N LEU A 61 -10.75 18.92 -11.15
CA LEU A 61 -11.27 18.34 -12.38
C LEU A 61 -11.31 19.42 -13.48
N ILE A 62 -10.92 19.03 -14.69
CA ILE A 62 -10.90 19.85 -15.89
C ILE A 62 -11.83 19.18 -16.92
N VAL A 63 -12.93 19.83 -17.25
CA VAL A 63 -13.86 19.38 -18.31
C VAL A 63 -13.53 20.12 -19.60
N ILE A 64 -13.49 19.40 -20.71
CA ILE A 64 -13.01 19.87 -22.01
C ILE A 64 -14.02 19.46 -23.09
N ASN A 65 -14.43 20.40 -23.94
CA ASN A 65 -15.07 20.05 -25.21
C ASN A 65 -13.97 19.52 -26.13
N THR A 66 -14.10 18.34 -26.71
CA THR A 66 -12.99 17.74 -27.48
C THR A 66 -12.60 18.54 -28.73
N HIS A 67 -13.46 19.47 -29.16
CA HIS A 67 -13.24 20.40 -30.27
C HIS A 67 -12.61 21.74 -29.80
N LYS A 68 -12.24 21.90 -28.51
CA LYS A 68 -11.61 23.09 -27.91
C LYS A 68 -10.55 22.70 -26.85
N PRO A 69 -9.32 22.38 -27.25
CA PRO A 69 -8.25 21.95 -26.33
C PRO A 69 -7.67 23.09 -25.48
N ASN A 70 -6.91 22.75 -24.43
CA ASN A 70 -6.25 23.66 -23.46
C ASN A 70 -7.14 24.68 -22.71
N VAL A 71 -8.41 24.88 -23.10
CA VAL A 71 -9.36 25.80 -22.46
C VAL A 71 -10.42 24.99 -21.69
N PRO A 72 -10.36 24.93 -20.35
CA PRO A 72 -11.39 24.26 -19.56
C PRO A 72 -12.76 24.93 -19.73
N ILE A 73 -13.79 24.17 -20.12
CA ILE A 73 -15.19 24.66 -20.05
C ILE A 73 -15.68 24.70 -18.60
N ALA A 74 -15.09 23.85 -17.76
CA ALA A 74 -15.21 23.89 -16.32
C ALA A 74 -13.89 23.47 -15.67
N THR A 75 -13.45 24.25 -14.68
CA THR A 75 -12.44 23.87 -13.69
C THR A 75 -13.18 23.72 -12.35
N ILE A 76 -13.07 22.56 -11.70
CA ILE A 76 -13.84 22.23 -10.49
C ILE A 76 -12.88 21.74 -9.40
N ALA A 77 -12.75 22.49 -8.30
CA ALA A 77 -11.90 22.14 -7.15
C ALA A 77 -12.54 21.06 -6.25
N VAL A 78 -12.89 19.92 -6.84
CA VAL A 78 -13.57 18.81 -6.18
C VAL A 78 -12.84 17.50 -6.48
N ASN A 79 -12.34 16.84 -5.44
CA ASN A 79 -11.75 15.51 -5.51
C ASN A 79 -12.85 14.43 -5.43
N GLY A 80 -12.98 13.61 -6.48
CA GLY A 80 -14.02 12.58 -6.60
C GLY A 80 -14.26 12.10 -8.03
N GLU A 81 -15.40 11.45 -8.23
CA GLU A 81 -15.82 10.77 -9.45
C GLU A 81 -16.55 11.70 -10.44
N SER A 82 -16.64 11.28 -11.70
CA SER A 82 -17.37 11.98 -12.76
C SER A 82 -17.98 11.00 -13.76
N SER A 83 -19.16 11.31 -14.31
CA SER A 83 -19.85 10.46 -15.29
C SER A 83 -20.66 11.29 -16.29
N PHE A 84 -20.58 10.92 -17.57
CA PHE A 84 -21.39 11.54 -18.62
C PHE A 84 -22.81 10.94 -18.66
N LEU A 85 -23.78 11.81 -18.94
CA LEU A 85 -25.19 11.47 -19.12
C LEU A 85 -25.60 11.88 -20.54
N LYS A 86 -25.87 10.89 -21.42
CA LYS A 86 -26.21 11.04 -22.86
C LYS A 86 -25.29 11.94 -23.73
N GLY A 87 -24.14 12.39 -23.23
CA GLY A 87 -23.32 13.42 -23.90
C GLY A 87 -23.92 14.84 -23.79
N GLU A 88 -24.87 15.04 -22.88
CA GLU A 88 -25.62 16.30 -22.71
C GLU A 88 -25.24 17.02 -21.41
N GLY A 89 -24.87 16.26 -20.39
CA GLY A 89 -24.30 16.77 -19.15
C GLY A 89 -23.22 15.84 -18.58
N ILE A 90 -22.38 16.40 -17.72
CA ILE A 90 -21.47 15.65 -16.85
C ILE A 90 -21.93 15.83 -15.40
N LEU A 91 -22.05 14.71 -14.70
CA LEU A 91 -22.31 14.65 -13.26
C LEU A 91 -20.97 14.44 -12.56
N VAL A 92 -20.64 15.29 -11.61
CA VAL A 92 -19.40 15.23 -10.82
C VAL A 92 -19.79 15.11 -9.35
N PHE A 93 -19.16 14.21 -8.60
CA PHE A 93 -19.42 14.00 -7.18
C PHE A 93 -18.10 13.81 -6.41
N GLY A 94 -17.90 14.58 -5.34
CA GLY A 94 -16.69 14.53 -4.54
C GLY A 94 -16.72 15.53 -3.40
N GLY A 95 -15.82 15.40 -2.42
CA GLY A 95 -15.74 16.33 -1.27
C GLY A 95 -17.00 16.44 -0.38
N GLY A 96 -18.07 15.71 -0.66
CA GLY A 96 -19.38 15.88 -0.04
C GLY A 96 -20.34 16.87 -0.74
N THR A 97 -20.05 17.22 -2.00
CA THR A 97 -20.92 17.96 -2.93
C THR A 97 -21.09 17.17 -4.23
N ALA A 98 -22.11 17.52 -5.02
CA ALA A 98 -22.24 17.08 -6.40
C ALA A 98 -22.59 18.26 -7.30
N GLU A 99 -22.10 18.26 -8.54
CA GLU A 99 -22.41 19.28 -9.54
C GLU A 99 -22.83 18.57 -10.84
N LEU A 100 -24.01 18.89 -11.37
CA LEU A 100 -24.31 18.64 -12.77
C LEU A 100 -23.93 19.87 -13.59
N ILE A 101 -23.13 19.67 -14.64
CA ILE A 101 -22.87 20.69 -15.66
C ILE A 101 -23.52 20.23 -16.97
N GLY A 102 -24.52 20.98 -17.44
CA GLY A 102 -25.07 20.85 -18.79
C GLY A 102 -24.04 21.33 -19.81
N LEU A 103 -23.54 20.42 -20.64
CA LEU A 103 -22.35 20.64 -21.48
C LEU A 103 -22.65 21.56 -22.66
N LYS A 104 -23.86 21.46 -23.24
CA LYS A 104 -24.34 22.32 -24.33
C LYS A 104 -24.85 23.68 -23.82
N SER A 105 -25.50 23.68 -22.66
CA SER A 105 -26.25 24.83 -22.12
C SER A 105 -25.44 25.71 -21.14
N GLY A 106 -24.30 25.21 -20.64
CA GLY A 106 -23.54 25.84 -19.56
C GLY A 106 -24.25 25.82 -18.20
N THR A 107 -25.46 25.27 -18.10
CA THR A 107 -26.27 25.29 -16.88
C THR A 107 -25.66 24.41 -15.80
N ARG A 108 -25.30 25.01 -14.67
CA ARG A 108 -24.81 24.30 -13.49
C ARG A 108 -25.94 24.08 -12.49
N LYS A 109 -26.03 22.87 -11.94
CA LYS A 109 -26.87 22.52 -10.78
C LYS A 109 -25.95 21.99 -9.70
N HIS A 110 -25.70 22.82 -8.70
CA HIS A 110 -24.89 22.46 -7.53
C HIS A 110 -25.78 21.82 -6.45
N TYR A 111 -25.25 20.80 -5.80
CA TYR A 111 -25.92 20.02 -4.76
C TYR A 111 -24.99 19.88 -3.55
N ASP A 112 -25.15 20.81 -2.61
CA ASP A 112 -24.50 20.70 -1.32
C ASP A 112 -24.97 19.49 -0.52
N ASN A 113 -24.11 19.07 0.41
CA ASN A 113 -24.38 17.97 1.32
C ASN A 113 -24.69 16.63 0.62
N ALA A 114 -24.13 16.42 -0.58
CA ALA A 114 -24.18 15.13 -1.26
C ALA A 114 -23.38 14.07 -0.48
N ARG A 115 -23.93 12.85 -0.41
CA ARG A 115 -23.29 11.65 0.15
C ARG A 115 -22.79 10.73 -0.96
N THR A 116 -23.51 10.69 -2.09
CA THR A 116 -23.11 10.03 -3.35
C THR A 116 -24.07 10.44 -4.48
N ALA A 117 -23.69 10.19 -5.72
CA ALA A 117 -24.47 10.45 -6.91
C ALA A 117 -24.58 9.19 -7.81
N TYR A 118 -25.68 9.06 -8.54
CA TYR A 118 -26.07 7.86 -9.28
C TYR A 118 -26.36 8.20 -10.74
N PRO A 119 -25.46 7.92 -11.70
CA PRO A 119 -25.65 8.27 -13.10
C PRO A 119 -26.51 7.24 -13.84
N PHE A 120 -27.77 7.57 -14.11
CA PHE A 120 -28.62 6.79 -15.02
C PHE A 120 -28.28 7.15 -16.49
N SER A 121 -27.02 6.96 -16.90
CA SER A 121 -26.46 7.51 -18.14
C SER A 121 -27.28 7.21 -19.40
N LYS A 122 -27.88 6.01 -19.50
CA LYS A 122 -28.70 5.61 -20.66
C LYS A 122 -30.14 6.16 -20.62
N LYS A 123 -30.63 6.62 -19.47
CA LYS A 123 -31.92 7.34 -19.36
C LYS A 123 -31.77 8.85 -19.53
N GLY A 124 -30.59 9.43 -19.24
CA GLY A 124 -30.41 10.89 -19.20
C GLY A 124 -30.98 11.49 -17.92
N GLN A 125 -30.69 10.84 -16.80
CA GLN A 125 -31.20 11.17 -15.47
C GLN A 125 -30.09 10.90 -14.44
N TYR A 126 -30.21 11.48 -13.24
CA TYR A 126 -29.28 11.22 -12.14
C TYR A 126 -29.97 11.25 -10.78
N GLY A 127 -29.53 10.37 -9.89
CA GLY A 127 -29.88 10.40 -8.47
C GLY A 127 -28.83 11.15 -7.65
N ILE A 128 -29.25 12.02 -6.73
CA ILE A 128 -28.39 12.56 -5.67
C ILE A 128 -28.91 12.03 -4.34
N LEU A 129 -28.08 11.28 -3.61
CA LEU A 129 -28.32 10.95 -2.22
C LEU A 129 -27.59 11.95 -1.34
N ARG A 130 -28.33 12.72 -0.53
CA ARG A 130 -27.79 13.68 0.45
C ARG A 130 -27.39 12.98 1.76
N LYS A 131 -26.55 13.62 2.58
CA LYS A 131 -26.13 13.09 3.90
C LYS A 131 -27.29 13.04 4.91
N ASP A 132 -28.31 13.88 4.76
CA ASP A 132 -29.58 13.80 5.52
C ASP A 132 -30.50 12.65 5.04
N SER A 133 -29.99 11.76 4.18
CA SER A 133 -30.67 10.55 3.72
C SER A 133 -31.93 10.80 2.89
N VAL A 134 -31.94 11.90 2.13
CA VAL A 134 -32.89 12.14 1.04
C VAL A 134 -32.23 11.78 -0.29
N LEU A 135 -32.82 10.84 -1.03
CA LEU A 135 -32.51 10.57 -2.44
C LEU A 135 -33.47 11.36 -3.31
N SER A 136 -32.96 12.23 -4.19
CA SER A 136 -33.75 12.85 -5.24
C SER A 136 -33.25 12.40 -6.61
N VAL A 137 -34.16 12.13 -7.55
CA VAL A 137 -33.83 11.76 -8.94
C VAL A 137 -34.29 12.87 -9.86
N TYR A 138 -33.44 13.25 -10.81
CA TYR A 138 -33.60 14.43 -11.67
C TYR A 138 -33.45 14.11 -13.15
N THR A 139 -34.09 14.91 -14.01
CA THR A 139 -33.79 15.02 -15.44
C THR A 139 -32.52 15.84 -15.68
N MET A 140 -32.02 15.88 -16.92
CA MET A 140 -30.85 16.69 -17.31
C MET A 140 -31.01 18.19 -17.02
N GLU A 141 -32.23 18.71 -17.04
CA GLU A 141 -32.57 20.12 -16.76
C GLU A 141 -32.55 20.42 -15.24
N GLY A 142 -32.40 19.39 -14.40
CA GLY A 142 -32.55 19.46 -12.95
C GLY A 142 -34.00 19.46 -12.48
N ILE A 143 -34.96 19.06 -13.33
CA ILE A 143 -36.36 18.86 -12.91
C ILE A 143 -36.41 17.58 -12.07
N ARG A 144 -36.97 17.67 -10.87
CA ARG A 144 -37.01 16.58 -9.91
C ARG A 144 -38.18 15.64 -10.21
N ILE A 145 -37.85 14.39 -10.54
CA ILE A 145 -38.78 13.31 -10.87
C ILE A 145 -39.26 12.62 -9.58
N HIS A 146 -38.31 12.29 -8.69
CA HIS A 146 -38.59 11.61 -7.42
C HIS A 146 -37.90 12.36 -6.27
N GLU A 147 -38.55 12.39 -5.09
CA GLU A 147 -37.94 12.75 -3.81
C GLU A 147 -38.30 11.68 -2.77
N ILE A 148 -37.30 10.95 -2.28
CA ILE A 148 -37.46 9.87 -1.30
C ILE A 148 -36.66 10.19 -0.04
N LYS A 149 -37.36 10.41 1.07
CA LYS A 149 -36.78 10.67 2.39
C LYS A 149 -36.55 9.36 3.15
N GLY A 150 -35.59 9.34 4.08
CA GLY A 150 -35.38 8.20 5.00
C GLY A 150 -34.56 7.04 4.43
N ILE A 151 -33.74 7.27 3.41
CA ILE A 151 -32.90 6.25 2.75
C ILE A 151 -31.92 5.60 3.75
N GLN A 152 -31.72 4.29 3.66
CA GLN A 152 -30.76 3.55 4.49
C GLN A 152 -29.62 2.95 3.65
N GLY A 153 -28.46 2.75 4.28
CA GLY A 153 -27.26 2.21 3.61
C GLY A 153 -26.74 3.12 2.50
N LEU A 154 -26.29 2.52 1.40
CA LEU A 154 -26.12 3.17 0.10
C LEU A 154 -26.96 2.38 -0.91
N PRO A 155 -27.78 3.05 -1.76
CA PRO A 155 -28.36 2.45 -2.96
C PRO A 155 -27.31 1.80 -3.89
N VAL A 156 -27.74 0.80 -4.66
CA VAL A 156 -26.91 0.07 -5.65
C VAL A 156 -27.59 0.04 -7.02
N MET A 157 -26.80 0.07 -8.10
CA MET A 157 -27.34 0.08 -9.48
C MET A 157 -27.22 -1.29 -10.17
N ASP A 158 -28.23 -1.65 -10.95
CA ASP A 158 -28.12 -2.64 -12.03
C ASP A 158 -27.57 -1.95 -13.28
N GLY A 159 -26.24 -1.99 -13.44
CA GLY A 159 -25.51 -1.23 -14.45
C GLY A 159 -25.91 0.26 -14.41
N ASN A 160 -26.18 0.85 -15.58
CA ASN A 160 -26.69 2.22 -15.69
C ASN A 160 -28.20 2.26 -15.99
N LYS A 161 -28.96 1.26 -15.54
CA LYS A 161 -30.40 1.08 -15.87
C LYS A 161 -31.35 1.43 -14.73
N SER A 162 -31.17 0.80 -13.56
CA SER A 162 -32.08 0.90 -12.42
C SER A 162 -31.34 0.93 -11.09
N LEU A 163 -31.97 1.51 -10.07
CA LEU A 163 -31.39 1.77 -8.75
C LEU A 163 -32.23 1.07 -7.67
N TYR A 164 -31.62 0.15 -6.93
CA TYR A 164 -32.22 -0.49 -5.75
C TYR A 164 -31.79 0.23 -4.47
N PHE A 165 -32.73 0.51 -3.58
CA PHE A 165 -32.45 1.18 -2.30
C PHE A 165 -33.41 0.75 -1.19
N CYS A 166 -33.03 1.02 0.05
CA CYS A 166 -33.89 0.90 1.21
C CYS A 166 -34.42 2.27 1.64
N ARG A 167 -35.72 2.36 1.93
CA ARG A 167 -36.40 3.48 2.62
C ARG A 167 -36.90 3.02 3.99
N LYS A 168 -36.65 3.79 5.04
CA LYS A 168 -37.34 3.59 6.34
C LYS A 168 -38.70 4.28 6.32
N THR A 169 -39.76 3.52 6.57
CA THR A 169 -41.14 4.01 6.71
C THR A 169 -41.69 3.55 8.05
N GLY A 170 -41.96 4.50 8.96
CA GLY A 170 -42.36 4.18 10.33
C GLY A 170 -41.33 3.29 11.04
N THR A 171 -41.72 2.04 11.34
CA THR A 171 -40.92 1.00 11.99
C THR A 171 -40.28 -0.01 11.03
N GLN A 172 -40.64 0.05 9.74
CA GLN A 172 -40.27 -0.89 8.67
C GLN A 172 -39.25 -0.29 7.69
N TYR A 173 -38.66 -1.17 6.86
CA TYR A 173 -37.63 -0.87 5.88
C TYR A 173 -38.02 -1.42 4.51
N GLU A 174 -38.64 -0.60 3.67
CA GLU A 174 -39.02 -0.97 2.30
C GLU A 174 -37.80 -1.02 1.38
N ILE A 175 -37.75 -2.03 0.50
CA ILE A 175 -36.81 -2.11 -0.63
C ILE A 175 -37.57 -1.73 -1.90
N ILE A 176 -37.03 -0.73 -2.62
CA ILE A 176 -37.64 -0.15 -3.82
C ILE A 176 -36.60 -0.14 -4.94
N ASN A 177 -37.06 -0.40 -6.17
CA ASN A 177 -36.32 -0.17 -7.40
C ASN A 177 -36.86 1.07 -8.13
N ILE A 178 -35.97 1.87 -8.72
CA ILE A 178 -36.31 2.94 -9.66
C ILE A 178 -35.72 2.63 -11.04
N SER A 179 -36.55 2.64 -12.08
CA SER A 179 -36.20 2.38 -13.49
C SER A 179 -36.50 3.60 -14.37
N GLY A 180 -35.90 4.74 -13.98
CA GLY A 180 -36.23 6.05 -14.52
C GLY A 180 -37.48 6.64 -13.86
N ASN A 181 -38.56 6.85 -14.63
CA ASN A 181 -39.80 7.41 -14.08
C ASN A 181 -40.60 6.36 -13.27
N GLU A 182 -40.40 5.07 -13.52
CA GLU A 182 -41.07 3.98 -12.83
C GLU A 182 -40.45 3.70 -11.45
N THR A 183 -41.30 3.60 -10.43
CA THR A 183 -40.97 3.03 -9.11
C THR A 183 -41.60 1.65 -8.98
N ARG A 184 -40.85 0.70 -8.42
CA ARG A 184 -41.33 -0.65 -8.11
C ARG A 184 -40.96 -1.02 -6.69
N HIS A 185 -41.97 -1.23 -5.84
CA HIS A 185 -41.76 -1.86 -4.54
C HIS A 185 -41.31 -3.31 -4.73
N VAL A 186 -40.21 -3.70 -4.09
CA VAL A 186 -39.59 -5.04 -4.22
C VAL A 186 -39.97 -5.90 -3.02
N GLY A 187 -39.89 -5.37 -1.80
CA GLY A 187 -40.20 -6.12 -0.57
C GLY A 187 -40.02 -5.27 0.69
N ILE A 188 -40.39 -5.80 1.85
CA ILE A 188 -40.25 -5.13 3.16
C ILE A 188 -39.29 -5.93 4.04
N ILE A 189 -38.53 -5.22 4.87
CA ILE A 189 -37.59 -5.76 5.86
C ILE A 189 -37.91 -5.13 7.23
N GLU A 190 -37.77 -5.91 8.30
CA GLU A 190 -38.05 -5.45 9.66
C GLU A 190 -36.81 -4.91 10.38
N ASN A 191 -35.63 -5.46 10.08
CA ASN A 191 -34.35 -5.08 10.68
C ASN A 191 -33.68 -3.91 9.94
N LYS A 192 -32.84 -3.16 10.65
CA LYS A 192 -32.24 -1.92 10.13
C LYS A 192 -31.20 -2.23 9.06
N VAL A 193 -31.48 -1.90 7.80
CA VAL A 193 -30.53 -2.07 6.69
C VAL A 193 -29.26 -1.25 6.92
N LYS A 194 -28.10 -1.92 6.82
CA LYS A 194 -26.75 -1.36 6.91
C LYS A 194 -26.12 -1.22 5.53
N LYS A 195 -26.24 -2.27 4.71
CA LYS A 195 -25.63 -2.40 3.38
C LYS A 195 -26.60 -3.13 2.44
N ILE A 196 -26.59 -2.75 1.17
CA ILE A 196 -27.23 -3.47 0.07
C ILE A 196 -26.14 -3.74 -0.95
N GLU A 197 -26.14 -4.92 -1.55
CA GLU A 197 -25.31 -5.32 -2.68
C GLU A 197 -26.20 -6.02 -3.71
N LEU A 198 -25.87 -5.91 -4.99
CA LEU A 198 -26.50 -6.66 -6.07
C LEU A 198 -25.59 -7.84 -6.42
N SER A 199 -26.13 -9.04 -6.56
CA SER A 199 -25.31 -10.19 -6.95
C SER A 199 -24.81 -10.07 -8.40
N PRO A 200 -23.66 -10.65 -8.78
CA PRO A 200 -23.11 -10.56 -10.14
C PRO A 200 -24.04 -11.01 -11.27
N SER A 201 -25.01 -11.89 -10.97
CA SER A 201 -26.07 -12.32 -11.89
C SER A 201 -27.27 -11.37 -11.96
N GLY A 202 -27.38 -10.38 -11.06
CA GLY A 202 -28.52 -9.47 -10.94
C GLY A 202 -29.79 -10.10 -10.32
N LYS A 203 -29.76 -11.39 -9.95
CA LYS A 203 -30.95 -12.16 -9.51
C LYS A 203 -31.31 -11.92 -8.04
N GLN A 204 -30.33 -11.56 -7.20
CA GLN A 204 -30.52 -11.38 -5.75
C GLN A 204 -29.93 -10.04 -5.28
N LEU A 205 -30.64 -9.35 -4.40
CA LEU A 205 -30.06 -8.36 -3.50
C LEU A 205 -29.54 -9.08 -2.25
N ILE A 206 -28.29 -8.80 -1.90
CA ILE A 206 -27.64 -9.27 -0.68
C ILE A 206 -27.68 -8.08 0.30
N ILE A 207 -28.44 -8.23 1.38
CA ILE A 207 -28.81 -7.12 2.27
C ILE A 207 -28.27 -7.42 3.66
N THR A 208 -27.27 -6.66 4.11
CA THR A 208 -26.82 -6.72 5.50
C THR A 208 -27.69 -5.80 6.34
N THR A 209 -28.32 -6.35 7.37
CA THR A 209 -29.10 -5.62 8.37
C THR A 209 -28.43 -5.73 9.74
N SER A 210 -28.86 -4.90 10.69
CA SER A 210 -28.64 -5.14 12.12
C SER A 210 -29.95 -5.29 12.85
N GLU A 211 -30.02 -6.31 13.71
CA GLU A 211 -31.13 -6.53 14.64
C GLU A 211 -31.33 -5.35 15.60
N LYS A 212 -32.58 -5.10 15.98
CA LYS A 212 -32.99 -3.92 16.78
C LYS A 212 -32.54 -3.96 18.25
N LEU A 213 -32.40 -5.16 18.84
CA LEU A 213 -32.09 -5.34 20.27
C LEU A 213 -30.60 -5.64 20.53
N THR A 214 -30.02 -6.52 19.71
CA THR A 214 -28.65 -7.04 19.83
C THR A 214 -27.61 -6.22 19.06
N GLY A 215 -28.04 -5.54 17.98
CA GLY A 215 -27.16 -4.85 17.04
C GLY A 215 -26.36 -5.77 16.10
N SER A 216 -26.44 -7.10 16.27
CA SER A 216 -25.70 -8.10 15.50
C SER A 216 -26.06 -8.06 14.01
N LEU A 217 -25.09 -8.38 13.15
CA LEU A 217 -25.27 -8.35 11.70
C LEU A 217 -25.96 -9.64 11.20
N GLN A 218 -27.05 -9.45 10.45
CA GLN A 218 -27.78 -10.51 9.75
C GLN A 218 -27.72 -10.25 8.24
N VAL A 219 -27.47 -11.28 7.45
CA VAL A 219 -27.53 -11.21 5.97
C VAL A 219 -28.87 -11.75 5.50
N MET A 220 -29.49 -11.06 4.54
CA MET A 220 -30.72 -11.46 3.88
C MET A 220 -30.51 -11.48 2.36
N PHE A 221 -31.14 -12.44 1.69
CA PHE A 221 -31.14 -12.57 0.24
C PHE A 221 -32.56 -12.28 -0.26
N MET A 222 -32.72 -11.30 -1.16
CA MET A 222 -34.02 -10.87 -1.68
C MET A 222 -34.03 -10.92 -3.21
N ASN A 223 -34.94 -11.71 -3.79
CA ASN A 223 -34.99 -11.93 -5.23
C ASN A 223 -35.48 -10.67 -5.95
N THR A 224 -34.69 -10.15 -6.90
CA THR A 224 -34.99 -8.89 -7.61
C THR A 224 -36.27 -8.96 -8.45
N ARG A 225 -36.65 -10.15 -8.93
CA ARG A 225 -37.87 -10.36 -9.72
C ARG A 225 -39.10 -10.61 -8.86
N THR A 226 -39.04 -11.47 -7.84
CA THR A 226 -40.24 -11.88 -7.08
C THR A 226 -40.46 -11.13 -5.77
N GLY A 227 -39.43 -10.52 -5.21
CA GLY A 227 -39.51 -9.89 -3.88
C GLY A 227 -39.43 -10.86 -2.70
N LYS A 228 -39.50 -12.19 -2.92
CA LYS A 228 -39.29 -13.17 -1.84
C LYS A 228 -37.90 -12.94 -1.25
N SER A 229 -37.85 -12.80 0.07
CA SER A 229 -36.60 -12.75 0.83
C SER A 229 -36.46 -13.93 1.77
N VAL A 230 -35.22 -14.30 2.06
CA VAL A 230 -34.84 -15.34 3.04
C VAL A 230 -33.62 -14.84 3.81
N SER A 231 -33.65 -14.94 5.14
CA SER A 231 -32.51 -14.61 5.99
C SER A 231 -31.52 -15.77 6.09
N PHE A 232 -30.23 -15.45 5.99
CA PHE A 232 -29.17 -16.34 6.43
C PHE A 232 -29.18 -16.38 7.98
N PRO A 233 -28.88 -17.54 8.61
CA PRO A 233 -28.83 -17.64 10.07
C PRO A 233 -27.89 -16.62 10.71
N ASN A 234 -28.30 -16.03 11.84
CA ASN A 234 -27.48 -15.05 12.54
C ASN A 234 -26.31 -15.75 13.26
N VAL A 235 -25.08 -15.41 12.87
CA VAL A 235 -23.83 -16.02 13.35
C VAL A 235 -22.74 -14.98 13.67
N SER A 236 -23.07 -13.69 13.64
CA SER A 236 -22.14 -12.58 13.94
C SER A 236 -22.30 -12.10 15.37
N SER A 237 -21.17 -11.84 16.03
CA SER A 237 -21.12 -11.46 17.45
C SER A 237 -20.23 -10.24 17.74
N GLY A 238 -19.35 -9.87 16.81
CA GLY A 238 -18.47 -8.71 16.93
C GLY A 238 -19.09 -7.44 16.33
N LYS A 239 -18.73 -6.29 16.93
CA LYS A 239 -19.14 -4.96 16.44
C LYS A 239 -18.51 -4.60 15.09
N ASP A 240 -17.25 -4.99 14.90
CA ASP A 240 -16.43 -4.69 13.72
C ASP A 240 -16.35 -5.90 12.77
N ASP A 241 -17.14 -6.96 13.03
CA ASP A 241 -17.37 -8.07 12.11
C ASP A 241 -17.94 -7.55 10.78
N TYR A 242 -17.59 -8.21 9.67
CA TYR A 242 -18.30 -8.02 8.41
C TYR A 242 -18.47 -9.33 7.65
N TYR A 243 -19.61 -9.46 6.97
CA TYR A 243 -19.81 -10.53 6.00
C TYR A 243 -19.23 -10.14 4.64
N LYS A 244 -18.69 -11.13 3.95
CA LYS A 244 -18.51 -11.13 2.50
C LYS A 244 -19.33 -12.27 1.91
N VAL A 245 -19.99 -12.02 0.78
CA VAL A 245 -20.83 -12.99 0.11
C VAL A 245 -20.36 -13.12 -1.34
N THR A 246 -20.04 -14.34 -1.75
CA THR A 246 -19.65 -14.69 -3.12
C THR A 246 -20.76 -15.53 -3.74
N GLU A 247 -21.25 -15.13 -4.91
CA GLU A 247 -22.23 -15.89 -5.69
C GLU A 247 -21.60 -17.15 -6.29
N ILE A 248 -22.31 -18.28 -6.20
CA ILE A 248 -21.95 -19.57 -6.80
C ILE A 248 -22.98 -19.91 -7.88
N GLN A 249 -22.50 -20.35 -9.05
CA GLN A 249 -23.33 -20.84 -10.16
C GLN A 249 -24.49 -19.90 -10.54
N GLU A 250 -24.19 -18.61 -10.70
CA GLU A 250 -25.16 -17.56 -10.98
C GLU A 250 -26.37 -17.52 -10.02
N GLY A 251 -26.17 -17.81 -8.73
CA GLY A 251 -27.16 -17.57 -7.68
C GLY A 251 -27.92 -18.78 -7.18
N LYS A 252 -27.58 -20.01 -7.63
CA LYS A 252 -28.07 -21.24 -7.00
C LYS A 252 -27.66 -21.34 -5.52
N ALA A 253 -26.46 -20.85 -5.23
CA ALA A 253 -25.88 -20.89 -3.89
C ALA A 253 -24.96 -19.68 -3.67
N TYR A 254 -24.56 -19.48 -2.42
CA TYR A 254 -23.66 -18.43 -2.00
C TYR A 254 -22.65 -18.96 -0.98
N TRP A 255 -21.39 -18.60 -1.14
CA TRP A 255 -20.38 -18.74 -0.09
C TRP A 255 -20.45 -17.48 0.77
N VAL A 256 -20.74 -17.67 2.06
CA VAL A 256 -20.83 -16.61 3.05
C VAL A 256 -19.63 -16.72 3.96
N ALA A 257 -18.86 -15.65 4.09
CA ALA A 257 -17.70 -15.56 4.96
C ALA A 257 -17.93 -14.46 5.99
N LEU A 258 -17.91 -14.82 7.27
CA LEU A 258 -17.80 -13.85 8.35
C LEU A 258 -16.31 -13.59 8.57
N TYR A 259 -15.90 -12.33 8.47
CA TYR A 259 -14.58 -11.86 8.84
C TYR A 259 -14.68 -11.10 10.16
N CYS A 260 -13.82 -11.45 11.11
CA CYS A 260 -13.67 -10.82 12.41
C CYS A 260 -12.28 -10.18 12.46
N PRO A 261 -12.14 -8.88 12.11
CA PRO A 261 -10.86 -8.18 12.18
C PRO A 261 -10.30 -8.15 13.59
N GLN A 262 -8.98 -8.26 13.70
CA GLN A 262 -8.24 -7.99 14.91
C GLN A 262 -7.31 -6.81 14.59
N ASN A 263 -7.75 -5.62 15.00
CA ASN A 263 -7.05 -4.37 14.74
C ASN A 263 -5.58 -4.46 15.19
N ARG A 264 -4.67 -3.88 14.40
CA ARG A 264 -3.27 -3.75 14.81
C ARG A 264 -3.17 -2.88 16.07
N GLU A 265 -2.18 -3.16 16.92
CA GLU A 265 -1.78 -2.22 17.97
C GLU A 265 -1.22 -0.97 17.26
N GLU A 266 -2.00 0.12 17.15
CA GLU A 266 -1.51 1.39 16.58
C GLU A 266 -0.58 2.08 17.58
N GLY A 267 0.68 1.64 17.55
CA GLY A 267 1.75 2.17 18.38
C GLY A 267 2.41 3.41 17.80
N LEU A 268 3.05 4.17 18.70
CA LEU A 268 3.95 5.28 18.41
C LEU A 268 5.20 4.85 17.60
N VAL A 269 5.52 3.56 17.65
CA VAL A 269 6.62 2.90 16.94
C VAL A 269 6.15 1.52 16.49
N ASP A 270 6.50 1.13 15.27
CA ASP A 270 6.30 -0.23 14.78
C ASP A 270 7.57 -1.06 15.03
N ILE A 271 7.46 -2.05 15.93
CA ILE A 271 8.58 -2.88 16.39
C ILE A 271 8.63 -4.17 15.58
N TRP A 272 9.68 -4.31 14.77
CA TRP A 272 9.89 -5.44 13.86
C TRP A 272 10.92 -6.41 14.42
N TYR A 273 10.58 -7.71 14.45
CA TYR A 273 11.44 -8.75 15.00
C TYR A 273 11.95 -9.66 13.88
N GLY A 274 13.25 -9.97 13.89
CA GLY A 274 13.89 -10.80 12.85
C GLY A 274 13.21 -12.17 12.58
N ASN A 275 12.42 -12.71 13.49
CA ASN A 275 11.68 -13.98 13.35
C ASN A 275 10.18 -13.82 12.99
N ASP A 276 9.64 -12.62 12.78
CA ASP A 276 8.22 -12.42 12.39
C ASP A 276 7.92 -13.07 11.02
N ASP A 277 6.98 -14.01 10.95
CA ASP A 277 6.58 -14.73 9.71
C ASP A 277 5.52 -13.97 8.91
N ASN A 278 4.64 -13.23 9.59
CA ASN A 278 3.61 -12.40 8.98
C ASN A 278 3.93 -10.89 9.08
N LEU A 279 4.92 -10.43 8.31
CA LEU A 279 5.24 -9.00 8.20
C LEU A 279 4.08 -8.16 7.63
N GLY A 280 3.17 -8.76 6.86
CA GLY A 280 1.97 -8.09 6.36
C GLY A 280 1.05 -7.59 7.49
N ALA A 281 0.91 -8.37 8.56
CA ALA A 281 0.06 -8.02 9.70
C ALA A 281 0.54 -6.78 10.47
N LYS A 282 1.82 -6.37 10.37
CA LYS A 282 2.31 -5.08 10.90
C LYS A 282 1.53 -3.91 10.27
N LYS A 283 1.25 -4.02 8.97
CA LYS A 283 0.50 -3.01 8.21
C LYS A 283 -1.01 -3.15 8.38
N THR A 284 -1.56 -4.36 8.42
CA THR A 284 -3.01 -4.60 8.27
C THR A 284 -3.73 -5.17 9.49
N GLY A 285 -3.02 -5.51 10.57
CA GLY A 285 -3.56 -6.37 11.63
C GLY A 285 -3.76 -7.82 11.16
N THR A 286 -4.45 -8.62 11.96
CA THR A 286 -4.84 -10.00 11.61
C THR A 286 -6.36 -10.10 11.48
N VAL A 287 -6.86 -11.19 10.89
CA VAL A 287 -8.29 -11.39 10.68
C VAL A 287 -8.62 -12.85 10.96
N LYS A 288 -9.63 -13.11 11.81
CA LYS A 288 -10.24 -14.43 11.97
C LYS A 288 -11.42 -14.57 11.00
N SER A 289 -11.78 -15.79 10.65
CA SER A 289 -12.90 -16.05 9.74
C SER A 289 -13.72 -17.27 10.12
N ARG A 290 -14.96 -17.31 9.64
CA ARG A 290 -15.82 -18.50 9.55
C ARG A 290 -16.53 -18.50 8.18
N TYR A 291 -16.90 -19.67 7.69
CA TYR A 291 -17.36 -19.86 6.32
C TYR A 291 -18.57 -20.78 6.24
N TRP A 292 -19.52 -20.48 5.35
CA TRP A 292 -20.71 -21.28 5.11
C TRP A 292 -21.03 -21.37 3.62
N LEU A 293 -21.66 -22.47 3.24
CA LEU A 293 -22.45 -22.60 2.02
C LEU A 293 -23.92 -22.31 2.35
N TRP A 294 -24.59 -21.52 1.52
CA TRP A 294 -25.98 -21.13 1.67
C TRP A 294 -26.74 -21.34 0.35
N LYS A 295 -27.90 -22.01 0.41
CA LYS A 295 -28.79 -22.24 -0.74
C LYS A 295 -30.15 -21.58 -0.47
N PRO A 296 -30.40 -20.34 -0.93
CA PRO A 296 -31.58 -19.56 -0.53
C PRO A 296 -32.92 -20.09 -1.07
N GLU A 297 -32.91 -20.95 -2.08
CA GLU A 297 -34.15 -21.53 -2.64
C GLU A 297 -34.67 -22.72 -1.82
N SER A 298 -33.77 -23.50 -1.22
CA SER A 298 -34.09 -24.60 -0.29
C SER A 298 -33.92 -24.22 1.19
N GLU A 299 -33.49 -22.99 1.45
CA GLU A 299 -33.20 -22.42 2.78
C GLU A 299 -32.16 -23.24 3.59
N GLN A 300 -31.30 -23.97 2.86
CA GLN A 300 -30.27 -24.85 3.44
C GLN A 300 -28.97 -24.09 3.74
N VAL A 301 -28.49 -24.23 4.97
CA VAL A 301 -27.19 -23.75 5.44
C VAL A 301 -26.25 -24.93 5.73
N GLN A 302 -24.96 -24.75 5.46
CA GLN A 302 -23.91 -25.67 5.89
C GLN A 302 -22.66 -24.87 6.32
N GLU A 303 -22.14 -25.11 7.53
CA GLU A 303 -20.85 -24.55 7.94
C GLU A 303 -19.70 -25.32 7.30
N LEU A 304 -18.68 -24.59 6.85
CA LEU A 304 -17.49 -25.12 6.17
C LEU A 304 -16.31 -25.06 7.18
N PRO A 305 -15.89 -26.20 7.76
CA PRO A 305 -15.00 -26.21 8.91
C PRO A 305 -13.60 -25.69 8.57
N ASN A 306 -13.13 -24.71 9.35
CA ASN A 306 -11.81 -24.10 9.20
C ASN A 306 -10.85 -24.35 10.38
N THR A 307 -11.14 -25.37 11.20
CA THR A 307 -10.30 -25.79 12.34
C THR A 307 -8.96 -26.37 11.89
N ARG A 308 -8.95 -27.22 10.85
CA ARG A 308 -7.74 -27.77 10.25
C ARG A 308 -7.02 -26.77 9.34
N TYR A 309 -7.79 -26.02 8.56
CA TYR A 309 -7.29 -25.05 7.58
C TYR A 309 -8.00 -23.71 7.80
N PRO A 310 -7.30 -22.64 8.22
CA PRO A 310 -7.94 -21.40 8.66
C PRO A 310 -8.71 -20.67 7.55
N VAL A 311 -8.46 -20.99 6.28
CA VAL A 311 -9.15 -20.44 5.10
C VAL A 311 -9.81 -21.56 4.31
N ILE A 312 -11.13 -21.43 4.08
CA ILE A 312 -11.92 -22.25 3.16
C ILE A 312 -12.54 -21.32 2.11
N ALA A 313 -12.09 -21.42 0.85
CA ALA A 313 -12.41 -20.47 -0.22
C ALA A 313 -13.24 -21.09 -1.36
N PRO A 314 -14.10 -20.31 -2.04
CA PRO A 314 -15.04 -20.83 -3.04
C PRO A 314 -14.36 -21.08 -4.40
N LEU A 315 -14.70 -22.20 -5.03
CA LEU A 315 -14.25 -22.60 -6.37
C LEU A 315 -15.40 -22.56 -7.41
N ASN A 316 -16.30 -21.57 -7.28
CA ASN A 316 -17.58 -21.51 -8.00
C ASN A 316 -18.45 -22.77 -7.87
N SER A 317 -18.22 -23.63 -6.87
CA SER A 317 -18.91 -24.93 -6.71
C SER A 317 -19.78 -24.98 -5.47
N GLU A 318 -20.94 -25.64 -5.56
CA GLU A 318 -21.82 -25.92 -4.43
C GLU A 318 -21.39 -27.14 -3.58
N ARG A 319 -20.25 -27.75 -3.90
CA ARG A 319 -19.71 -28.93 -3.18
C ARG A 319 -18.22 -28.82 -2.87
N TYR A 320 -17.42 -28.27 -3.79
CA TYR A 320 -15.95 -28.29 -3.69
C TYR A 320 -15.36 -26.91 -3.35
N PHE A 321 -14.54 -26.85 -2.30
CA PHE A 321 -13.90 -25.63 -1.79
C PHE A 321 -12.39 -25.83 -1.65
N LEU A 322 -11.58 -24.77 -1.69
CA LEU A 322 -10.15 -24.86 -1.43
C LEU A 322 -9.85 -24.59 0.06
N ALA A 323 -9.17 -25.52 0.70
CA ALA A 323 -8.75 -25.44 2.11
C ALA A 323 -7.22 -25.31 2.20
N PHE A 324 -6.72 -24.27 2.88
CA PHE A 324 -5.28 -23.98 3.00
C PHE A 324 -4.92 -23.09 4.20
N HIS A 325 -3.61 -22.99 4.49
CA HIS A 325 -3.07 -21.96 5.38
C HIS A 325 -2.55 -20.77 4.55
N PRO A 326 -2.94 -19.52 4.84
CA PRO A 326 -2.63 -18.39 3.96
C PRO A 326 -1.20 -17.86 4.10
N THR A 327 -0.46 -18.15 5.19
CA THR A 327 0.89 -17.62 5.45
C THR A 327 1.90 -18.67 5.94
N ARG A 328 1.49 -19.93 6.12
CA ARG A 328 2.32 -20.96 6.78
C ARG A 328 3.57 -21.28 5.95
N GLY A 329 4.74 -21.03 6.52
CA GLY A 329 6.02 -21.18 5.85
C GLY A 329 6.36 -20.06 4.86
N HIS A 330 5.73 -18.89 4.94
CA HIS A 330 6.10 -17.75 4.09
C HIS A 330 7.52 -17.28 4.42
N ASN A 331 8.43 -17.53 3.49
CA ASN A 331 9.86 -17.25 3.60
C ASN A 331 10.30 -16.04 2.76
N PHE A 332 9.32 -15.28 2.26
CA PHE A 332 9.48 -14.10 1.40
C PHE A 332 10.26 -14.31 0.09
N LEU A 333 10.45 -15.56 -0.36
CA LEU A 333 10.94 -15.87 -1.73
C LEU A 333 9.89 -15.59 -2.82
N THR A 334 8.62 -15.42 -2.44
CA THR A 334 7.52 -15.02 -3.32
C THR A 334 6.72 -13.90 -2.66
N TYR A 335 6.21 -12.95 -3.45
CA TYR A 335 5.49 -11.77 -2.94
C TYR A 335 4.27 -12.14 -2.10
N ARG A 336 3.38 -12.96 -2.65
CA ARG A 336 2.37 -13.68 -1.88
C ARG A 336 2.94 -15.01 -1.38
N PRO A 337 2.46 -15.53 -0.24
CA PRO A 337 2.73 -16.91 0.17
C PRO A 337 2.30 -17.91 -0.91
N GLN A 338 3.13 -18.93 -1.16
CA GLN A 338 2.67 -20.15 -1.85
C GLN A 338 1.67 -20.86 -0.94
N PHE A 339 0.62 -21.46 -1.51
CA PHE A 339 -0.32 -22.22 -0.69
C PHE A 339 0.27 -23.60 -0.44
N ASN A 340 0.98 -23.73 0.66
CA ASN A 340 1.54 -24.99 1.12
C ASN A 340 0.42 -25.90 1.68
N GLU A 341 0.49 -27.20 1.38
CA GLU A 341 -0.41 -28.24 1.91
C GLU A 341 -1.91 -28.03 1.61
N THR A 342 -2.28 -27.54 0.42
CA THR A 342 -3.69 -27.35 0.04
C THR A 342 -4.46 -28.66 -0.10
N SER A 343 -5.76 -28.60 0.19
CA SER A 343 -6.73 -29.66 -0.07
C SER A 343 -7.98 -29.11 -0.76
N ILE A 344 -8.65 -29.93 -1.55
CA ILE A 344 -10.06 -29.74 -1.87
C ILE A 344 -10.88 -30.25 -0.68
N TYR A 345 -11.70 -29.40 -0.08
CA TYR A 345 -12.75 -29.81 0.84
C TYR A 345 -13.99 -30.19 0.03
N ASP A 346 -14.49 -31.41 0.22
CA ASP A 346 -15.77 -31.88 -0.28
C ASP A 346 -16.81 -31.68 0.82
N ALA A 347 -17.75 -30.75 0.62
CA ALA A 347 -18.76 -30.42 1.60
C ALA A 347 -19.85 -31.50 1.75
N GLU A 348 -20.11 -32.31 0.73
CA GLU A 348 -21.09 -33.39 0.80
C GLU A 348 -20.55 -34.56 1.63
N GLN A 349 -19.28 -34.89 1.43
CA GLN A 349 -18.59 -35.99 2.12
C GLN A 349 -17.86 -35.55 3.40
N GLN A 350 -17.81 -34.24 3.68
CA GLN A 350 -17.09 -33.59 4.79
C GLN A 350 -15.59 -33.97 4.89
N THR A 351 -14.96 -34.30 3.76
CA THR A 351 -13.56 -34.77 3.69
C THR A 351 -12.63 -33.77 3.01
N TYR A 352 -11.34 -33.83 3.35
CA TYR A 352 -10.27 -33.09 2.69
C TYR A 352 -9.46 -34.02 1.78
N ARG A 353 -9.57 -33.85 0.46
CA ARG A 353 -8.73 -34.51 -0.54
C ARG A 353 -7.49 -33.66 -0.80
N PRO A 354 -6.27 -34.13 -0.51
CA PRO A 354 -5.05 -33.37 -0.78
C PRO A 354 -4.94 -32.95 -2.25
N LEU A 355 -4.54 -31.71 -2.46
CA LEU A 355 -4.27 -31.11 -3.79
C LEU A 355 -2.78 -30.79 -3.95
N GLY A 356 -2.05 -30.56 -2.85
CA GLY A 356 -0.61 -30.33 -2.83
C GLY A 356 -0.23 -28.86 -2.63
N THR A 357 1.00 -28.48 -2.99
CA THR A 357 1.42 -27.07 -2.95
C THR A 357 1.04 -26.37 -4.26
N LEU A 358 0.23 -25.31 -4.16
CA LEU A 358 -0.08 -24.44 -5.30
C LEU A 358 0.88 -23.24 -5.34
N LYS A 359 1.38 -22.95 -6.53
CA LYS A 359 2.37 -21.91 -6.82
C LYS A 359 1.83 -20.94 -7.88
N GLY A 360 2.36 -19.72 -7.89
CA GLY A 360 2.09 -18.79 -8.97
C GLY A 360 2.89 -19.10 -10.23
N VAL A 361 2.21 -19.16 -11.38
CA VAL A 361 2.86 -19.15 -12.70
C VAL A 361 3.49 -17.77 -12.97
N PHE A 362 2.91 -16.71 -12.40
CA PHE A 362 3.39 -15.33 -12.54
C PHE A 362 3.63 -14.68 -11.18
N TYR A 363 4.71 -13.91 -11.07
CA TYR A 363 5.12 -13.16 -9.88
C TYR A 363 5.11 -13.97 -8.56
N GLY A 364 5.30 -15.30 -8.66
CA GLY A 364 5.29 -16.26 -7.53
C GLY A 364 3.97 -16.41 -6.78
N SER A 365 2.91 -15.72 -7.19
CA SER A 365 1.64 -15.61 -6.47
C SER A 365 0.62 -16.62 -7.00
N PRO A 366 0.10 -17.58 -6.20
CA PRO A 366 -0.83 -18.58 -6.72
C PRO A 366 -2.16 -17.95 -7.16
N GLU A 367 -2.55 -18.22 -8.40
CA GLU A 367 -3.80 -17.78 -9.03
C GLU A 367 -4.67 -19.01 -9.33
N LEU A 368 -6.00 -18.88 -9.18
CA LEU A 368 -6.93 -19.95 -9.53
C LEU A 368 -8.09 -19.43 -10.37
N ILE A 369 -8.18 -19.91 -11.60
CA ILE A 369 -9.29 -19.61 -12.50
C ILE A 369 -10.24 -20.80 -12.51
N CYS A 370 -11.46 -20.59 -12.01
CA CYS A 370 -12.52 -21.60 -11.96
C CYS A 370 -13.36 -21.57 -13.24
N SER A 371 -13.85 -22.72 -13.68
CA SER A 371 -14.72 -22.80 -14.84
C SER A 371 -16.14 -22.27 -14.52
N MET A 372 -16.82 -21.69 -15.53
CA MET A 372 -18.22 -21.22 -15.39
C MET A 372 -19.15 -22.35 -14.96
N ASN A 373 -18.89 -23.58 -15.41
CA ASN A 373 -19.67 -24.78 -15.08
C ASN A 373 -19.24 -25.51 -13.79
N SER A 374 -18.30 -24.94 -13.01
CA SER A 374 -17.89 -25.45 -11.69
C SER A 374 -17.30 -26.86 -11.63
N LYS A 375 -16.93 -27.46 -12.77
CA LYS A 375 -16.33 -28.81 -12.81
C LYS A 375 -14.80 -28.80 -12.74
N MET A 376 -14.17 -27.66 -13.03
CA MET A 376 -12.73 -27.55 -13.19
C MET A 376 -12.18 -26.28 -12.54
N VAL A 377 -10.95 -26.37 -12.04
CA VAL A 377 -10.12 -25.22 -11.66
C VAL A 377 -8.76 -25.33 -12.34
N LEU A 378 -8.21 -24.20 -12.79
CA LEU A 378 -6.87 -24.10 -13.35
C LEU A 378 -5.95 -23.42 -12.33
N GLY A 379 -4.80 -24.02 -12.06
CA GLY A 379 -3.76 -23.51 -11.15
C GLY A 379 -2.37 -24.00 -11.56
N SER A 380 -1.38 -24.03 -10.65
CA SER A 380 -0.06 -24.60 -10.95
C SER A 380 0.61 -25.25 -9.73
N GLU A 381 1.31 -26.36 -9.98
CA GLU A 381 2.06 -27.13 -8.97
C GLU A 381 3.57 -26.84 -9.03
N ASP A 382 4.09 -26.45 -10.20
CA ASP A 382 5.50 -26.17 -10.44
C ASP A 382 5.84 -24.67 -10.47
N GLY A 383 4.86 -23.81 -10.74
CA GLY A 383 5.06 -22.36 -10.91
C GLY A 383 5.51 -21.96 -12.32
N LYS A 384 5.30 -22.83 -13.32
CA LYS A 384 5.67 -22.61 -14.73
C LYS A 384 4.58 -22.97 -15.73
N ARG A 385 3.87 -24.08 -15.48
CA ARG A 385 2.82 -24.62 -16.34
C ARG A 385 1.48 -24.59 -15.61
N TRP A 386 0.41 -24.44 -16.38
CA TRP A 386 -0.95 -24.54 -15.85
C TRP A 386 -1.38 -26.01 -15.76
N THR A 387 -1.94 -26.38 -14.62
CA THR A 387 -2.57 -27.67 -14.37
C THR A 387 -4.08 -27.47 -14.26
N LEU A 388 -4.84 -28.18 -15.10
CA LEU A 388 -6.30 -28.25 -15.04
C LEU A 388 -6.71 -29.40 -14.11
N PHE A 389 -7.39 -29.09 -13.02
CA PHE A 389 -7.85 -30.05 -12.02
C PHE A 389 -9.36 -30.24 -12.14
N GLY A 390 -9.80 -31.49 -12.34
CA GLY A 390 -11.19 -31.88 -12.16
C GLY A 390 -11.54 -31.92 -10.66
N LEU A 391 -12.54 -31.15 -10.26
CA LEU A 391 -12.97 -31.08 -8.85
C LEU A 391 -13.62 -32.41 -8.43
N GLU A 392 -14.55 -32.88 -9.27
CA GLU A 392 -15.31 -34.13 -9.12
C GLU A 392 -14.48 -35.38 -9.44
N SER A 393 -13.87 -35.43 -10.62
CA SER A 393 -13.20 -36.64 -11.12
C SER A 393 -11.80 -36.90 -10.52
N ALA A 394 -11.28 -35.98 -9.71
CA ALA A 394 -9.92 -35.91 -9.18
C ALA A 394 -8.76 -35.95 -10.23
N LYS A 395 -9.06 -36.14 -11.52
CA LYS A 395 -8.09 -36.17 -12.61
C LYS A 395 -7.50 -34.78 -12.83
N LYS A 396 -6.18 -34.71 -12.98
CA LYS A 396 -5.47 -33.50 -13.42
C LYS A 396 -4.85 -33.68 -14.81
N SER A 397 -4.67 -32.57 -15.53
CA SER A 397 -3.88 -32.52 -16.76
C SER A 397 -3.11 -31.21 -16.85
N THR A 398 -1.78 -31.32 -16.85
CA THR A 398 -0.87 -30.22 -17.13
C THR A 398 -0.97 -29.80 -18.60
N ILE A 399 -0.86 -28.50 -18.85
CA ILE A 399 -0.73 -27.92 -20.18
C ILE A 399 0.76 -27.72 -20.43
N GLU A 400 1.32 -28.53 -21.31
CA GLU A 400 2.78 -28.63 -21.54
C GLU A 400 3.33 -27.47 -22.40
N LYS A 401 3.19 -26.24 -21.90
CA LYS A 401 3.82 -25.03 -22.43
C LYS A 401 4.01 -23.98 -21.33
N ASP A 402 5.25 -23.56 -21.13
CA ASP A 402 5.62 -22.44 -20.25
C ASP A 402 5.18 -21.08 -20.85
N GLY A 403 4.99 -20.08 -19.99
CA GLY A 403 4.78 -18.68 -20.40
C GLY A 403 3.36 -18.30 -20.87
N LEU A 404 2.42 -19.24 -20.86
CA LEU A 404 0.98 -18.97 -21.04
C LEU A 404 0.42 -18.16 -19.86
N ARG A 405 -0.25 -17.03 -20.11
CA ARG A 405 -0.77 -16.10 -19.10
C ARG A 405 -2.29 -15.98 -19.14
N ASN A 406 -2.86 -15.36 -18.10
CA ASN A 406 -4.25 -14.86 -18.02
C ASN A 406 -5.29 -15.81 -18.65
N PRO A 407 -5.60 -16.94 -17.99
CA PRO A 407 -6.49 -17.95 -18.53
C PRO A 407 -7.95 -17.47 -18.62
N VAL A 408 -8.58 -17.60 -19.79
CA VAL A 408 -9.98 -17.20 -20.04
C VAL A 408 -10.77 -18.38 -20.61
N PHE A 409 -11.71 -18.94 -19.85
CA PHE A 409 -12.58 -20.04 -20.31
C PHE A 409 -13.59 -19.56 -21.36
N SER A 410 -13.90 -20.37 -22.36
CA SER A 410 -15.07 -20.13 -23.21
C SER A 410 -16.37 -20.35 -22.45
N ASP A 411 -17.44 -19.63 -22.82
CA ASP A 411 -18.79 -19.76 -22.23
C ASP A 411 -19.31 -21.22 -22.12
N ASP A 412 -19.03 -22.06 -23.11
CA ASP A 412 -19.37 -23.48 -23.16
C ASP A 412 -18.41 -24.41 -22.41
N ASN A 413 -17.35 -23.85 -21.80
CA ASN A 413 -16.31 -24.55 -21.08
C ASN A 413 -15.61 -25.66 -21.92
N GLN A 414 -15.60 -25.53 -23.25
CA GLN A 414 -14.88 -26.45 -24.16
C GLN A 414 -13.43 -26.04 -24.42
N SER A 415 -13.09 -24.77 -24.20
CA SER A 415 -11.74 -24.24 -24.44
C SER A 415 -11.31 -23.20 -23.41
N ILE A 416 -10.00 -22.97 -23.34
CA ILE A 416 -9.37 -21.89 -22.58
C ILE A 416 -8.49 -21.10 -23.54
N LEU A 417 -8.64 -19.77 -23.57
CA LEU A 417 -7.68 -18.87 -24.18
C LEU A 417 -6.60 -18.50 -23.17
N PHE A 418 -5.37 -18.37 -23.66
CA PHE A 418 -4.23 -17.90 -22.90
C PHE A 418 -3.54 -16.77 -23.68
N GLU A 419 -3.18 -15.74 -22.94
CA GLU A 419 -2.26 -14.70 -23.39
C GLU A 419 -0.83 -15.25 -23.42
N SER A 420 0.06 -14.65 -24.21
CA SER A 420 1.49 -14.99 -24.17
C SER A 420 2.34 -13.87 -24.79
N GLU A 421 3.65 -14.09 -24.86
CA GLU A 421 4.58 -13.19 -25.58
C GLU A 421 4.70 -13.52 -27.08
N ASP A 422 4.03 -14.60 -27.53
CA ASP A 422 3.90 -15.06 -28.91
C ASP A 422 2.41 -15.35 -29.20
N GLY A 423 1.64 -14.28 -29.41
CA GLY A 423 0.23 -14.35 -29.76
C GLY A 423 -0.69 -14.94 -28.67
N LEU A 424 -1.93 -15.27 -29.07
CA LEU A 424 -2.88 -16.00 -28.24
C LEU A 424 -2.80 -17.51 -28.49
N TRP A 425 -2.96 -18.29 -27.43
CA TRP A 425 -3.02 -19.76 -27.47
C TRP A 425 -4.40 -20.23 -27.02
N LYS A 426 -4.88 -21.32 -27.61
CA LYS A 426 -6.19 -21.93 -27.34
C LYS A 426 -6.01 -23.39 -26.94
N TYR A 427 -6.42 -23.72 -25.72
CA TYR A 427 -6.47 -25.10 -25.24
C TYR A 427 -7.86 -25.69 -25.48
N ASN A 428 -7.94 -26.85 -26.13
CA ASN A 428 -9.16 -27.65 -26.24
C ASN A 428 -9.22 -28.61 -25.04
N ILE A 429 -10.19 -28.42 -24.15
CA ILE A 429 -10.29 -29.17 -22.89
C ILE A 429 -10.60 -30.65 -23.15
N LYS A 430 -11.50 -30.96 -24.11
CA LYS A 430 -11.93 -32.33 -24.42
C LYS A 430 -10.77 -33.17 -24.98
N ASN A 431 -10.05 -32.63 -25.94
CA ASN A 431 -8.99 -33.33 -26.67
C ASN A 431 -7.60 -33.14 -26.04
N LYS A 432 -7.47 -32.26 -25.04
CA LYS A 432 -6.22 -31.83 -24.38
C LYS A 432 -5.15 -31.22 -25.31
N VAL A 433 -5.56 -30.75 -26.49
CA VAL A 433 -4.66 -30.15 -27.50
C VAL A 433 -4.54 -28.65 -27.26
N LEU A 434 -3.32 -28.13 -27.22
CA LEU A 434 -3.03 -26.70 -27.22
C LEU A 434 -2.64 -26.26 -28.64
N THR A 435 -3.27 -25.20 -29.17
CA THR A 435 -2.92 -24.62 -30.48
C THR A 435 -2.64 -23.11 -30.38
N HIS A 436 -1.71 -22.63 -31.20
CA HIS A 436 -1.55 -21.18 -31.41
C HIS A 436 -2.67 -20.68 -32.34
N THR A 437 -3.23 -19.48 -32.07
CA THR A 437 -4.38 -18.91 -32.83
C THR A 437 -4.02 -18.35 -34.20
N ASN A 438 -2.73 -18.27 -34.52
CA ASN A 438 -2.12 -17.74 -35.76
C ASN A 438 -2.27 -16.23 -36.00
N VAL A 439 -2.85 -15.51 -35.05
CA VAL A 439 -2.85 -14.04 -35.01
C VAL A 439 -1.75 -13.51 -34.08
N TRP A 440 -1.11 -12.41 -34.49
CA TRP A 440 -0.06 -11.68 -33.75
C TRP A 440 1.15 -12.51 -33.25
N ARG A 441 1.64 -13.47 -34.05
CA ARG A 441 2.91 -14.19 -33.76
C ARG A 441 4.06 -13.22 -33.46
N GLY A 442 4.89 -13.56 -32.49
CA GLY A 442 6.02 -12.74 -32.05
C GLY A 442 5.63 -11.39 -31.42
N LYS A 443 4.36 -11.21 -31.01
CA LYS A 443 3.88 -10.04 -30.26
C LYS A 443 3.26 -10.50 -28.94
N THR A 444 3.39 -9.68 -27.91
CA THR A 444 2.64 -9.90 -26.67
C THR A 444 1.19 -9.48 -26.89
N VAL A 445 0.22 -10.30 -26.49
CA VAL A 445 -1.21 -10.00 -26.65
C VAL A 445 -1.93 -10.14 -25.32
N LYS A 446 -2.77 -9.14 -25.00
CA LYS A 446 -3.55 -9.04 -23.76
C LYS A 446 -5.03 -8.83 -24.07
N ILE A 447 -5.92 -9.54 -23.38
CA ILE A 447 -7.37 -9.50 -23.56
C ILE A 447 -7.96 -8.39 -22.68
N MET A 448 -8.62 -7.42 -23.30
CA MET A 448 -9.05 -6.17 -22.65
C MET A 448 -10.51 -6.16 -22.20
N ASN A 449 -11.32 -7.12 -22.65
CA ASN A 449 -12.73 -7.24 -22.27
C ASN A 449 -13.17 -8.65 -21.79
N PRO A 450 -12.40 -9.36 -20.93
CA PRO A 450 -12.84 -10.62 -20.37
C PRO A 450 -14.01 -10.42 -19.39
N LYS A 451 -14.94 -11.37 -19.35
CA LYS A 451 -16.02 -11.42 -18.37
C LYS A 451 -15.48 -12.09 -17.10
N GLN A 452 -14.96 -11.28 -16.17
CA GLN A 452 -14.39 -11.72 -14.90
C GLN A 452 -15.37 -11.55 -13.74
N TYR A 453 -15.37 -12.53 -12.83
CA TYR A 453 -16.05 -12.49 -11.54
C TYR A 453 -15.09 -12.93 -10.44
N ASP A 454 -14.80 -12.06 -9.47
CA ASP A 454 -13.90 -12.42 -8.37
C ASP A 454 -14.60 -13.30 -7.34
N LEU A 455 -14.14 -14.53 -7.19
CA LEU A 455 -14.61 -15.48 -6.16
C LEU A 455 -14.01 -15.16 -4.80
N SER A 456 -12.71 -14.82 -4.78
CA SER A 456 -12.00 -14.41 -3.56
C SER A 456 -10.87 -13.41 -3.89
N PRO A 457 -11.17 -12.10 -3.91
CA PRO A 457 -10.17 -11.04 -4.14
C PRO A 457 -8.89 -11.12 -3.30
N PRO A 458 -8.92 -11.51 -2.00
CA PRO A 458 -7.69 -11.65 -1.21
C PRO A 458 -6.69 -12.66 -1.80
N TYR A 459 -7.16 -13.64 -2.57
CA TYR A 459 -6.35 -14.77 -3.06
C TYR A 459 -6.28 -14.89 -4.59
N GLN A 460 -6.78 -13.90 -5.34
CA GLN A 460 -6.85 -13.94 -6.83
C GLN A 460 -7.59 -15.17 -7.36
N PHE A 461 -8.71 -15.55 -6.72
CA PHE A 461 -9.59 -16.60 -7.24
C PHE A 461 -10.71 -15.94 -8.02
N ALA A 462 -10.90 -16.35 -9.28
CA ALA A 462 -11.88 -15.75 -10.17
C ALA A 462 -12.53 -16.80 -11.09
N VAL A 463 -13.67 -16.45 -11.66
CA VAL A 463 -14.19 -17.05 -12.89
C VAL A 463 -13.92 -16.05 -14.01
N THR A 464 -13.01 -16.38 -14.91
CA THR A 464 -12.60 -15.50 -16.02
C THR A 464 -13.01 -16.17 -17.33
N SER A 465 -13.89 -15.50 -18.09
CA SER A 465 -14.56 -16.12 -19.24
C SER A 465 -14.74 -15.18 -20.43
N PHE A 466 -14.99 -15.74 -21.62
CA PHE A 466 -15.37 -14.99 -22.82
C PHE A 466 -16.61 -15.57 -23.50
N GLU A 467 -17.47 -14.68 -24.00
CA GLU A 467 -18.65 -15.04 -24.79
C GLU A 467 -18.25 -15.19 -26.26
N ARG A 468 -18.31 -16.40 -26.82
CA ARG A 468 -17.78 -16.71 -28.16
C ARG A 468 -18.47 -15.97 -29.32
N LYS A 469 -19.65 -15.39 -29.07
CA LYS A 469 -20.40 -14.59 -30.05
C LYS A 469 -20.09 -13.08 -29.98
N LYS A 470 -19.29 -12.63 -29.01
CA LYS A 470 -18.91 -11.21 -28.84
C LYS A 470 -17.51 -10.95 -29.39
N PRO A 471 -17.22 -9.72 -29.86
CA PRO A 471 -15.86 -9.31 -30.19
C PRO A 471 -14.96 -9.32 -28.95
N ILE A 472 -13.77 -9.89 -29.08
CA ILE A 472 -12.70 -9.81 -28.10
C ILE A 472 -11.83 -8.61 -28.45
N LEU A 473 -11.69 -7.66 -27.54
CA LEU A 473 -10.78 -6.53 -27.67
C LEU A 473 -9.41 -6.95 -27.12
N VAL A 474 -8.35 -6.63 -27.84
CA VAL A 474 -6.97 -6.91 -27.42
C VAL A 474 -6.06 -5.68 -27.51
N GLU A 475 -5.10 -5.65 -26.59
CA GLU A 475 -3.89 -4.82 -26.61
C GLU A 475 -2.74 -5.68 -27.14
N ILE A 476 -1.96 -5.15 -28.09
CA ILE A 476 -0.81 -5.83 -28.70
C ILE A 476 0.45 -5.01 -28.44
N THR A 477 1.46 -5.62 -27.83
CA THR A 477 2.77 -5.00 -27.62
C THR A 477 3.82 -5.63 -28.53
N ASP A 478 4.37 -4.82 -29.44
CA ASP A 478 5.55 -5.13 -30.21
C ASP A 478 6.80 -4.66 -29.46
N ARG A 479 7.31 -5.52 -28.56
CA ARG A 479 8.46 -5.18 -27.71
C ARG A 479 9.71 -4.85 -28.50
N SER A 480 9.94 -5.50 -29.65
CA SER A 480 11.14 -5.30 -30.48
C SER A 480 11.22 -3.90 -31.08
N ASN A 481 10.06 -3.29 -31.40
CA ASN A 481 9.97 -1.94 -31.95
C ASN A 481 9.55 -0.87 -30.91
N ASN A 482 9.28 -1.30 -29.67
CA ASN A 482 8.62 -0.53 -28.61
C ASN A 482 7.34 0.18 -29.11
N LEU A 483 6.42 -0.59 -29.70
CA LEU A 483 5.12 -0.12 -30.17
C LEU A 483 3.98 -0.83 -29.45
N THR A 484 2.89 -0.11 -29.19
CA THR A 484 1.62 -0.70 -28.75
C THR A 484 0.52 -0.38 -29.76
N SER A 485 -0.27 -1.36 -30.16
CA SER A 485 -1.47 -1.21 -30.99
C SER A 485 -2.66 -1.91 -30.33
N TYR A 486 -3.88 -1.65 -30.80
CA TYR A 486 -5.10 -2.27 -30.26
C TYR A 486 -5.96 -2.81 -31.40
N SER A 487 -6.54 -3.99 -31.23
CA SER A 487 -7.37 -4.66 -32.24
C SER A 487 -8.62 -5.31 -31.66
N ILE A 488 -9.62 -5.51 -32.52
CA ILE A 488 -10.81 -6.32 -32.25
C ILE A 488 -10.69 -7.64 -33.01
N TRP A 489 -10.92 -8.75 -32.32
CA TRP A 489 -10.85 -10.12 -32.83
C TRP A 489 -12.18 -10.84 -32.69
N ARG A 490 -12.53 -11.66 -33.70
CA ARG A 490 -13.80 -12.41 -33.77
C ARG A 490 -13.56 -13.88 -34.16
N GLY A 491 -12.54 -14.50 -33.56
CA GLY A 491 -12.13 -15.89 -33.88
C GLY A 491 -11.30 -15.96 -35.16
N ASP A 492 -11.92 -15.63 -36.30
CA ASP A 492 -11.32 -15.81 -37.62
C ASP A 492 -10.95 -14.49 -38.32
N THR A 493 -11.38 -13.35 -37.76
CA THR A 493 -11.10 -12.00 -38.30
C THR A 493 -10.54 -11.05 -37.24
N VAL A 494 -9.64 -10.16 -37.67
CA VAL A 494 -9.01 -9.10 -36.86
C VAL A 494 -9.26 -7.74 -37.54
N LYS A 495 -9.60 -6.71 -36.77
CA LYS A 495 -9.60 -5.31 -37.19
C LYS A 495 -8.75 -4.48 -36.23
N GLU A 496 -7.72 -3.81 -36.71
CA GLU A 496 -7.00 -2.81 -35.91
C GLU A 496 -7.91 -1.60 -35.64
N ILE A 497 -7.77 -0.99 -34.46
CA ILE A 497 -8.54 0.18 -34.03
C ILE A 497 -7.66 1.34 -33.51
N VAL A 498 -6.39 1.06 -33.23
CA VAL A 498 -5.36 2.04 -32.87
C VAL A 498 -4.06 1.57 -33.51
N SER A 499 -3.56 2.36 -34.45
CA SER A 499 -2.30 2.13 -35.16
C SER A 499 -1.08 2.08 -34.20
N PRO A 500 -0.04 1.27 -34.47
CA PRO A 500 1.10 1.07 -33.56
C PRO A 500 1.82 2.37 -33.15
N THR A 501 1.85 2.68 -31.86
CA THR A 501 2.40 3.96 -31.33
C THR A 501 3.53 3.78 -30.30
N ARG A 502 4.44 4.76 -30.24
CA ARG A 502 5.54 4.86 -29.26
C ARG A 502 5.19 5.64 -27.99
N ASN A 503 4.08 6.39 -27.99
CA ASN A 503 3.64 7.13 -26.81
C ASN A 503 3.14 6.17 -25.73
N ARG A 504 3.41 6.49 -24.45
CA ARG A 504 2.85 5.72 -23.34
C ARG A 504 1.39 6.11 -23.14
N VAL A 505 0.48 5.37 -23.78
CA VAL A 505 -0.94 5.38 -23.44
C VAL A 505 -1.08 4.81 -22.02
N ARG A 506 -1.25 5.67 -21.01
CA ARG A 506 -1.47 5.29 -19.61
C ARG A 506 -2.84 4.69 -19.38
N ASP A 507 -3.83 5.34 -19.96
CA ASP A 507 -5.25 5.05 -19.82
C ASP A 507 -5.89 5.12 -21.21
N ILE A 508 -6.82 4.20 -21.50
CA ILE A 508 -7.66 4.23 -22.69
C ILE A 508 -9.12 3.98 -22.29
N VAL A 509 -10.01 4.90 -22.68
CA VAL A 509 -11.45 4.86 -22.39
C VAL A 509 -12.21 4.63 -23.69
N PHE A 510 -13.07 3.61 -23.72
CA PHE A 510 -13.79 3.16 -24.90
C PHE A 510 -15.27 3.57 -24.84
N GLY A 511 -15.85 4.03 -25.96
CA GLY A 511 -17.32 4.12 -26.09
C GLY A 511 -17.97 2.75 -26.33
N ASP A 512 -19.24 2.57 -25.95
CA ASP A 512 -20.03 1.31 -26.02
C ASP A 512 -19.94 0.55 -27.36
N ARG A 513 -19.72 1.27 -28.48
CA ARG A 513 -19.64 0.68 -29.84
C ARG A 513 -18.21 0.28 -30.26
N LEU A 514 -17.20 0.58 -29.45
CA LEU A 514 -15.77 0.49 -29.78
C LEU A 514 -15.39 1.28 -31.06
N GLU A 515 -15.94 2.49 -31.21
CA GLU A 515 -15.68 3.38 -32.35
C GLU A 515 -14.76 4.56 -32.00
N ASN A 516 -14.98 5.20 -30.84
CA ASN A 516 -14.25 6.38 -30.35
C ASN A 516 -13.56 6.09 -29.00
N PHE A 517 -12.43 6.74 -28.74
CA PHE A 517 -11.59 6.51 -27.56
C PHE A 517 -10.90 7.79 -27.06
N CYS A 518 -10.64 7.85 -25.76
CA CYS A 518 -9.82 8.90 -25.13
C CYS A 518 -8.56 8.25 -24.54
N THR A 519 -7.40 8.85 -24.77
CA THR A 519 -6.10 8.35 -24.29
C THR A 519 -5.44 9.40 -23.38
N LEU A 520 -4.85 8.97 -22.26
CA LEU A 520 -3.93 9.80 -21.48
C LEU A 520 -2.50 9.39 -21.89
N GLU A 521 -1.71 10.31 -22.43
CA GLU A 521 -0.39 10.01 -22.99
C GLU A 521 0.72 10.87 -22.38
N GLU A 522 1.91 10.28 -22.30
CA GLU A 522 3.14 10.93 -21.85
C GLU A 522 4.36 10.31 -22.53
N ASN A 523 5.49 11.00 -22.43
CA ASN A 523 6.83 10.46 -22.61
C ASN A 523 7.84 11.33 -21.85
N TYR A 524 9.13 11.03 -21.94
CA TYR A 524 10.19 11.75 -21.20
C TYR A 524 10.21 13.28 -21.40
N ASN A 525 9.94 13.75 -22.62
CA ASN A 525 9.88 15.19 -22.95
C ASN A 525 8.45 15.76 -22.89
N LEU A 526 7.46 14.94 -22.54
CA LEU A 526 6.05 15.25 -22.69
C LEU A 526 5.35 15.09 -21.33
N PRO A 527 5.23 16.17 -20.53
CA PRO A 527 4.52 16.14 -19.25
C PRO A 527 3.08 15.63 -19.45
N PRO A 528 2.42 14.99 -18.47
CA PRO A 528 1.19 14.22 -18.71
C PRO A 528 0.05 14.97 -19.38
N GLN A 529 -0.55 14.37 -20.42
CA GLN A 529 -1.42 15.04 -21.39
C GLN A 529 -2.61 14.18 -21.85
N LEU A 530 -3.68 14.84 -22.30
CA LEU A 530 -4.96 14.20 -22.67
C LEU A 530 -5.24 14.25 -24.18
N PHE A 531 -5.67 13.13 -24.77
CA PHE A 531 -5.78 12.90 -26.22
C PHE A 531 -7.14 12.26 -26.58
N LEU A 532 -7.60 12.42 -27.83
CA LEU A 532 -8.83 11.78 -28.37
C LEU A 532 -8.50 11.07 -29.69
N ARG A 533 -9.13 9.90 -29.94
CA ARG A 533 -8.96 9.07 -31.14
C ARG A 533 -10.29 8.51 -31.66
N ASP A 534 -10.36 8.21 -32.95
CA ASP A 534 -11.50 7.62 -33.68
C ASP A 534 -10.98 6.47 -34.56
N SER A 535 -11.55 5.25 -34.46
CA SER A 535 -11.12 4.04 -35.20
C SER A 535 -11.74 3.87 -36.58
N LYS A 536 -12.44 4.91 -37.04
CA LYS A 536 -12.73 5.17 -38.45
C LYS A 536 -11.76 6.26 -38.99
N GLN A 537 -10.96 6.99 -38.15
CA GLN A 537 -10.20 8.24 -38.52
C GLN A 537 -8.75 8.66 -37.94
N ASP A 538 -8.27 8.54 -36.63
CA ASP A 538 -6.88 8.84 -35.90
C ASP A 538 -6.25 10.36 -35.38
N THR A 539 -5.96 10.93 -34.03
CA THR A 539 -5.33 12.37 -33.40
C THR A 539 -4.66 12.82 -31.84
N GLN A 540 -4.23 14.13 -31.27
CA GLN A 540 -3.24 14.64 -30.01
C GLN A 540 -3.13 16.08 -28.95
N GLN A 541 -2.32 16.39 -27.73
CA GLN A 541 -2.14 17.68 -26.63
C GLN A 541 -0.82 18.30 -25.59
N LEU A 542 -0.80 18.92 -24.24
CA LEU A 542 0.31 19.75 -23.23
C LEU A 542 0.41 19.98 -21.47
N ILE A 543 1.49 20.46 -20.53
CA ILE A 543 1.69 21.21 -19.00
C ILE A 543 2.95 21.24 -17.75
N TYR A 544 3.03 21.86 -16.40
CA TYR A 544 4.24 22.33 -15.31
C TYR A 544 4.32 22.55 -13.55
N GLY A 545 5.37 23.09 -12.65
CA GLY A 545 5.55 23.37 -10.99
C GLY A 545 6.83 24.02 -9.95
N ALA A 546 6.96 24.19 -8.47
CA ALA A 546 8.11 24.77 -7.37
C ALA A 546 8.31 24.61 -5.61
N ASP A 547 9.28 25.24 -4.68
CA ASP A 547 11.36 24.82 -2.11
C ASP A 547 11.60 25.58 -0.56
N PHE A 548 12.13 25.04 0.69
CA PHE A 548 12.79 25.68 2.08
C PHE A 548 13.57 24.87 3.41
N VAL A 549 13.99 25.36 4.72
CA VAL A 549 15.03 24.82 5.91
C VAL A 549 15.07 25.16 7.60
N ASP A 550 16.02 24.73 8.63
CA ASP A 550 16.09 24.76 10.28
C ASP A 550 17.46 24.84 11.33
N GLN A 551 17.59 24.60 12.77
CA GLN A 551 18.65 25.01 13.95
C GLN A 551 19.16 24.18 15.38
N SER A 552 19.87 24.69 16.55
CA SER A 552 20.76 24.02 17.76
C SER A 552 21.08 24.59 19.34
N ALA A 553 21.94 24.04 20.41
CA ALA A 553 22.24 24.50 21.95
C ALA A 553 23.51 24.28 23.14
N ASN A 554 23.59 23.57 24.43
CA ASN A 554 24.26 23.78 25.95
C ASN A 554 25.59 23.17 26.93
N LEU A 555 25.79 22.45 28.17
CA LEU A 555 27.09 22.49 29.18
C LEU A 555 27.69 21.34 30.28
N LEU A 556 29.05 20.95 30.62
CA LEU A 556 29.70 19.65 31.34
C LEU A 556 31.27 19.36 31.83
N ARG A 557 31.78 18.08 32.10
CA ARG A 557 33.25 17.55 32.18
C ARG A 557 33.65 16.54 31.07
N GLN A 558 34.87 16.67 30.54
CA GLN A 558 35.54 15.71 29.61
C GLN A 558 37.07 15.60 29.84
N ASP A 559 37.69 14.55 29.30
CA ASP A 559 39.15 14.45 29.05
C ASP A 559 39.41 14.20 27.55
N ILE A 560 40.53 14.70 26.99
CA ILE A 560 40.91 14.46 25.59
C ILE A 560 41.94 13.33 25.51
N ILE A 561 41.50 12.16 25.02
CA ILE A 561 42.39 11.03 24.76
C ILE A 561 43.17 11.24 23.46
N HIS A 562 44.31 10.55 23.34
CA HIS A 562 45.18 10.59 22.16
C HIS A 562 45.58 9.15 21.79
N TYR A 563 45.58 8.81 20.50
CA TYR A 563 45.98 7.52 19.97
C TYR A 563 46.59 7.65 18.56
N THR A 564 47.08 6.55 18.01
CA THR A 564 47.68 6.49 16.67
C THR A 564 47.05 5.33 15.91
N THR A 565 46.64 5.58 14.66
CA THR A 565 46.08 4.54 13.78
C THR A 565 47.16 3.53 13.35
N ALA A 566 46.74 2.42 12.73
CA ALA A 566 47.64 1.48 12.07
C ALA A 566 48.56 2.16 11.02
N ASP A 567 48.05 3.20 10.34
CA ASP A 567 48.79 4.00 9.35
C ASP A 567 49.74 5.06 9.98
N GLY A 568 49.92 5.04 11.31
CA GLY A 568 50.81 5.97 12.02
C GLY A 568 50.23 7.37 12.26
N LEU A 569 48.94 7.59 11.96
CA LEU A 569 48.32 8.92 12.01
C LEU A 569 47.84 9.26 13.43
N PRO A 570 48.28 10.37 14.05
CA PRO A 570 47.88 10.74 15.41
C PRO A 570 46.46 11.34 15.43
N LEU A 571 45.59 10.74 16.24
CA LEU A 571 44.19 11.13 16.42
C LEU A 571 43.86 11.38 17.89
N LYS A 572 42.69 11.99 18.13
CA LYS A 572 42.17 12.31 19.46
C LYS A 572 40.81 11.66 19.68
N GLY A 573 40.26 11.84 20.87
CA GLY A 573 38.87 11.54 21.18
C GLY A 573 38.45 12.22 22.47
N ILE A 574 37.15 12.34 22.70
CA ILE A 574 36.60 12.91 23.92
C ILE A 574 36.07 11.78 24.80
N LEU A 575 36.60 11.67 26.02
CA LEU A 575 36.04 10.81 27.06
C LEU A 575 35.28 11.68 28.07
N TYR A 576 33.95 11.69 27.96
CA TYR A 576 33.09 12.32 28.96
C TYR A 576 32.88 11.39 30.16
N TYR A 577 32.92 11.99 31.35
CA TYR A 577 32.81 11.28 32.62
C TYR A 577 31.38 11.36 33.18
N PRO A 578 30.88 10.31 33.86
CA PRO A 578 29.64 10.39 34.62
C PRO A 578 29.57 11.65 35.50
N SER A 579 28.42 12.33 35.53
CA SER A 579 28.19 13.55 36.32
C SER A 579 28.33 13.33 37.84
N SER A 580 28.42 12.07 38.27
CA SER A 580 28.76 11.65 39.64
C SER A 580 29.75 10.48 39.63
N TYR A 581 30.82 10.64 38.84
CA TYR A 581 31.92 9.68 38.71
C TYR A 581 32.67 9.46 40.04
N SER A 582 33.04 8.20 40.30
CA SER A 582 33.85 7.79 41.45
C SER A 582 34.83 6.68 41.05
N PRO A 583 36.14 6.81 41.32
CA PRO A 583 37.15 5.84 40.87
C PRO A 583 37.06 4.45 41.54
N ASN A 584 36.16 4.27 42.52
CA ASN A 584 35.94 3.00 43.22
C ASN A 584 34.71 2.23 42.72
N LYS A 585 34.00 2.74 41.71
CA LYS A 585 32.87 2.07 41.06
C LYS A 585 33.24 1.69 39.63
N LYS A 586 32.69 0.58 39.13
CA LYS A 586 32.71 0.22 37.71
C LYS A 586 31.44 0.71 37.03
N TYR A 587 31.59 1.32 35.86
CA TYR A 587 30.53 1.92 35.06
C TYR A 587 30.58 1.37 33.63
N PRO A 588 29.43 1.13 32.99
CA PRO A 588 29.37 0.82 31.56
C PRO A 588 29.75 2.05 30.71
N MET A 589 30.12 1.79 29.46
CA MET A 589 30.49 2.82 28.50
C MET A 589 29.64 2.73 27.23
N VAL A 590 29.27 3.89 26.69
CA VAL A 590 28.69 4.01 25.35
C VAL A 590 29.70 4.74 24.46
N VAL A 591 30.10 4.10 23.37
CA VAL A 591 30.89 4.74 22.31
C VAL A 591 29.91 5.34 21.30
N TYR A 592 29.98 6.65 21.08
CA TYR A 592 29.24 7.32 20.01
C TYR A 592 30.18 7.60 18.85
N ILE A 593 29.95 6.92 17.74
CA ILE A 593 30.82 6.94 16.57
C ILE A 593 30.32 7.92 15.51
N TYR A 594 31.27 8.70 15.02
CA TYR A 594 31.22 9.54 13.83
C TYR A 594 32.69 9.81 13.44
N GLN A 595 32.91 10.74 12.50
CA GLN A 595 34.23 11.16 12.00
C GLN A 595 35.07 11.95 13.03
N ILE A 596 35.61 13.12 12.68
CA ILE A 596 36.30 13.98 13.64
C ILE A 596 35.27 14.59 14.61
N GLN A 597 35.43 14.30 15.89
CA GLN A 597 34.55 14.72 16.98
C GLN A 597 35.29 15.49 18.08
N SER A 598 36.62 15.45 18.16
CA SER A 598 37.40 16.16 19.18
C SER A 598 37.29 17.69 19.07
N SER A 599 36.89 18.23 17.92
CA SER A 599 36.45 19.62 17.74
C SER A 599 35.23 19.97 18.61
N LYS A 600 34.33 19.01 18.82
CA LYS A 600 33.13 19.11 19.69
C LYS A 600 33.45 19.17 21.18
N SER A 601 34.72 19.14 21.56
CA SER A 601 35.14 19.41 22.95
C SER A 601 34.77 20.82 23.42
N ASN A 602 34.51 21.74 22.48
CA ASN A 602 33.97 23.06 22.76
C ASN A 602 32.49 23.19 22.34
N GLU A 603 31.84 22.12 21.86
CA GLU A 603 30.40 22.14 21.64
C GLU A 603 29.67 22.14 22.98
N TYR A 604 28.67 23.01 23.02
CA TYR A 604 27.88 23.33 24.18
C TYR A 604 26.71 22.29 24.15
N LEU A 605 26.70 21.26 25.03
CA LEU A 605 25.71 20.14 25.00
C LEU A 605 24.38 20.44 25.73
N THR A 606 23.32 20.65 24.94
CA THR A 606 21.96 21.00 25.38
C THR A 606 21.29 19.95 26.26
N PRO A 607 20.94 20.23 27.53
CA PRO A 607 20.02 19.37 28.27
C PRO A 607 18.64 19.38 27.61
N GLY A 608 18.20 18.24 27.08
CA GLY A 608 16.85 18.06 26.59
C GLY A 608 16.70 16.96 25.56
N TYR A 609 15.45 16.64 25.22
CA TYR A 609 15.08 15.73 24.13
C TYR A 609 15.24 16.44 22.77
N ASN A 610 16.41 17.05 22.53
CA ASN A 610 16.69 17.92 21.38
C ASN A 610 17.62 17.28 20.36
N ASN A 611 18.56 16.40 20.75
CA ASN A 611 19.31 15.62 19.76
C ASN A 611 18.36 14.65 19.05
N SER A 612 18.45 14.63 17.73
CA SER A 612 17.42 14.11 16.84
C SER A 612 17.47 12.59 16.62
N ASP A 613 18.45 11.92 17.23
CA ASP A 613 18.88 10.55 17.04
C ASP A 613 18.63 9.63 18.26
N GLY A 614 18.03 10.18 19.32
CA GLY A 614 17.82 9.46 20.58
C GLY A 614 19.07 9.32 21.45
N PHE A 615 20.17 9.99 21.10
CA PHE A 615 21.41 9.98 21.86
C PHE A 615 21.61 11.34 22.54
N ASP A 616 21.69 11.34 23.88
CA ASP A 616 22.09 12.53 24.63
C ASP A 616 23.22 12.18 25.59
N ILE A 617 24.38 12.80 25.32
CA ILE A 617 25.57 12.73 26.15
C ILE A 617 25.21 13.17 27.58
N ARG A 618 24.55 14.32 27.76
CA ARG A 618 24.27 14.91 29.08
C ARG A 618 23.51 13.93 29.97
N THR A 619 22.40 13.38 29.47
CA THR A 619 21.58 12.40 30.17
C THR A 619 22.32 11.06 30.40
N LEU A 620 23.21 10.63 29.49
CA LEU A 620 24.05 9.44 29.69
C LEU A 620 25.03 9.64 30.87
N LEU A 621 25.70 10.78 30.97
CA LEU A 621 26.62 11.07 32.09
C LEU A 621 25.86 11.11 33.42
N GLU A 622 24.68 11.73 33.46
CA GLU A 622 23.82 11.79 34.65
C GLU A 622 23.26 10.41 35.04
N LYS A 623 22.98 9.53 34.07
CA LYS A 623 22.58 8.13 34.32
C LYS A 623 23.76 7.20 34.66
N GLY A 624 24.98 7.70 34.79
CA GLY A 624 26.13 6.89 35.16
C GLY A 624 26.68 6.02 34.03
N TYR A 625 26.81 6.58 32.83
CA TYR A 625 27.58 6.02 31.72
C TYR A 625 28.84 6.85 31.47
N PHE A 626 29.95 6.20 31.12
CA PHE A 626 31.00 6.89 30.35
C PHE A 626 30.54 7.05 28.91
N VAL A 627 30.92 8.16 28.27
CA VAL A 627 30.64 8.40 26.86
C VAL A 627 31.95 8.72 26.13
N LEU A 628 32.27 7.91 25.12
CA LEU A 628 33.48 8.05 24.30
C LEU A 628 33.09 8.48 22.88
N LEU A 629 33.60 9.63 22.43
CA LEU A 629 33.55 10.09 21.04
C LEU A 629 34.97 9.98 20.46
N PRO A 630 35.32 8.89 19.75
CA PRO A 630 36.59 8.81 19.04
C PRO A 630 36.56 9.73 17.81
N ASP A 631 37.73 10.22 17.39
CA ASP A 631 37.93 10.69 16.02
C ASP A 631 38.13 9.47 15.11
N THR A 632 37.37 9.36 14.02
CA THR A 632 37.71 8.45 12.90
C THR A 632 38.31 9.25 11.72
N PHE A 633 39.36 8.68 11.14
CA PHE A 633 39.98 9.12 9.89
C PHE A 633 39.72 8.08 8.80
N ILE A 634 39.83 8.47 7.53
CA ILE A 634 39.63 7.59 6.38
C ILE A 634 40.95 7.42 5.65
N GLY A 635 41.58 6.26 5.87
CA GLY A 635 42.79 5.84 5.17
C GLY A 635 42.48 5.16 3.84
N SER A 636 43.51 4.74 3.11
CA SER A 636 43.40 4.06 1.80
C SER A 636 42.70 2.69 1.86
N ALA A 637 42.46 2.15 3.06
CA ALA A 637 41.63 0.98 3.31
C ALA A 637 40.12 1.25 3.22
N GLY A 638 39.70 2.53 3.22
CA GLY A 638 38.31 2.98 3.12
C GLY A 638 37.59 3.12 4.46
N ALA A 639 36.47 3.86 4.42
CA ALA A 639 35.78 4.40 5.59
C ALA A 639 35.53 3.41 6.74
N GLY A 640 34.86 2.28 6.47
CA GLY A 640 34.49 1.30 7.49
C GLY A 640 35.70 0.60 8.11
N VAL A 641 36.70 0.25 7.30
CA VAL A 641 37.93 -0.39 7.78
C VAL A 641 38.73 0.56 8.66
N SER A 642 38.86 1.83 8.27
CA SER A 642 39.56 2.83 9.07
C SER A 642 38.79 3.22 10.34
N ALA A 643 37.46 3.29 10.30
CA ALA A 643 36.61 3.47 11.48
C ALA A 643 36.81 2.33 12.50
N LEU A 644 36.87 1.09 12.04
CA LEU A 644 37.14 -0.08 12.88
C LEU A 644 38.51 0.02 13.58
N ASP A 645 39.58 0.43 12.88
CA ASP A 645 40.88 0.63 13.53
C ASP A 645 40.86 1.80 14.54
N CYS A 646 40.35 2.97 14.15
CA CYS A 646 40.29 4.15 15.02
C CYS A 646 39.55 3.85 16.34
N VAL A 647 38.41 3.17 16.26
CA VAL A 647 37.63 2.75 17.43
C VAL A 647 38.38 1.72 18.26
N ASN A 648 39.05 0.74 17.64
CA ASN A 648 39.87 -0.24 18.36
C ASN A 648 40.98 0.45 19.16
N LYS A 649 41.72 1.38 18.53
CA LYS A 649 42.78 2.15 19.19
C LYS A 649 42.25 3.03 20.33
N ALA A 650 41.10 3.68 20.13
CA ALA A 650 40.44 4.46 21.19
C ALA A 650 40.01 3.59 22.39
N LEU A 651 39.43 2.42 22.14
CA LEU A 651 39.08 1.43 23.17
C LEU A 651 40.32 0.95 23.95
N ASP A 652 41.43 0.71 23.26
CA ASP A 652 42.68 0.26 23.87
C ASP A 652 43.29 1.32 24.80
N ILE A 653 43.13 2.61 24.49
CA ILE A 653 43.50 3.70 25.40
C ILE A 653 42.56 3.78 26.60
N VAL A 654 41.24 3.87 26.41
CA VAL A 654 40.31 4.02 27.54
C VAL A 654 40.20 2.77 28.42
N SER A 655 40.63 1.60 27.95
CA SER A 655 40.75 0.39 28.78
C SER A 655 41.62 0.60 30.03
N LYS A 656 42.53 1.58 29.98
CA LYS A 656 43.44 1.98 31.07
C LYS A 656 42.77 2.95 32.07
N THR A 657 41.64 3.55 31.71
CA THR A 657 40.90 4.48 32.57
C THR A 657 40.21 3.75 33.72
N ARG A 658 40.58 4.09 34.95
CA ARG A 658 39.95 3.54 36.16
C ARG A 658 38.44 3.81 36.16
N GLY A 659 37.67 2.78 36.49
CA GLY A 659 36.20 2.85 36.57
C GLY A 659 35.43 2.42 35.32
N ILE A 660 36.05 2.25 34.15
CA ILE A 660 35.35 1.70 32.97
C ILE A 660 35.24 0.17 33.06
N ASP A 661 34.07 -0.39 32.73
CA ASP A 661 33.88 -1.84 32.54
C ASP A 661 33.89 -2.23 31.05
N MET A 662 35.03 -2.75 30.59
CA MET A 662 35.23 -3.15 29.19
C MET A 662 34.43 -4.39 28.77
N LYS A 663 33.72 -5.08 29.67
CA LYS A 663 32.74 -6.14 29.30
C LYS A 663 31.34 -5.58 29.02
N LYS A 664 31.13 -4.29 29.31
CA LYS A 664 29.84 -3.58 29.24
C LYS A 664 29.99 -2.30 28.41
N VAL A 665 30.38 -2.50 27.15
CA VAL A 665 30.58 -1.45 26.16
C VAL A 665 29.54 -1.59 25.04
N GLY A 666 28.74 -0.55 24.84
CA GLY A 666 27.86 -0.41 23.69
C GLY A 666 28.45 0.50 22.62
N LEU A 667 28.12 0.27 21.35
CA LEU A 667 28.43 1.17 20.24
C LEU A 667 27.13 1.71 19.62
N ILE A 668 27.07 3.02 19.43
CA ILE A 668 25.98 3.72 18.74
C ILE A 668 26.52 4.72 17.73
N GLY A 669 25.77 4.93 16.66
CA GLY A 669 26.01 5.99 15.70
C GLY A 669 24.75 6.25 14.89
N HIS A 670 24.65 7.47 14.39
CA HIS A 670 23.55 7.92 13.52
C HIS A 670 24.10 8.31 12.14
N SER A 671 23.30 8.12 11.08
CA SER A 671 23.67 8.49 9.72
C SER A 671 24.95 7.77 9.25
N PHE A 672 26.02 8.48 8.90
CA PHE A 672 27.34 7.89 8.65
C PHE A 672 27.87 7.06 9.83
N GLY A 673 27.69 7.54 11.07
CA GLY A 673 27.99 6.74 12.27
C GLY A 673 27.15 5.47 12.37
N GLY A 674 25.91 5.49 11.87
CA GLY A 674 25.08 4.29 11.74
C GLY A 674 25.62 3.30 10.71
N TYR A 675 26.25 3.79 9.64
CA TYR A 675 27.02 2.96 8.72
C TYR A 675 28.27 2.37 9.38
N GLU A 676 29.04 3.17 10.11
CA GLU A 676 30.23 2.67 10.82
C GLU A 676 29.82 1.61 11.87
N VAL A 677 28.69 1.77 12.56
CA VAL A 677 28.07 0.73 13.41
C VAL A 677 27.72 -0.52 12.61
N ASN A 678 27.00 -0.39 11.49
CA ASN A 678 26.63 -1.53 10.65
C ASN A 678 27.86 -2.28 10.14
N PHE A 679 28.93 -1.56 9.78
CA PHE A 679 30.19 -2.14 9.37
C PHE A 679 30.87 -2.88 10.52
N ILE A 680 31.12 -2.20 11.64
CA ILE A 680 31.82 -2.76 12.81
C ILE A 680 31.07 -3.97 13.38
N ALA A 681 29.73 -3.98 13.37
CA ALA A 681 28.91 -5.12 13.78
C ALA A 681 29.11 -6.39 12.92
N THR A 682 29.66 -6.26 11.70
CA THR A 682 30.03 -7.40 10.82
C THR A 682 31.47 -7.89 11.00
N GLN A 683 32.32 -7.11 11.71
CA GLN A 683 33.77 -7.34 11.80
C GLN A 683 34.32 -7.41 13.25
N SER A 684 33.51 -7.14 14.28
CA SER A 684 33.97 -7.00 15.68
C SER A 684 33.04 -7.66 16.70
N ASP A 685 33.65 -8.34 17.67
CA ASP A 685 33.04 -8.98 18.83
C ASP A 685 33.23 -8.18 20.15
N ARG A 686 33.97 -7.06 20.10
CA ARG A 686 34.35 -6.26 21.29
C ARG A 686 33.19 -5.55 22.00
N PHE A 687 31.99 -5.58 21.44
CA PHE A 687 30.83 -4.83 21.93
C PHE A 687 29.73 -5.76 22.45
N THR A 688 29.15 -5.42 23.60
CA THR A 688 28.04 -6.16 24.21
C THR A 688 26.76 -6.02 23.39
N THR A 689 26.56 -4.86 22.76
CA THR A 689 25.43 -4.58 21.85
C THR A 689 25.69 -3.35 20.97
N PHE A 690 24.93 -3.24 19.87
CA PHE A 690 25.00 -2.18 18.87
C PHE A 690 23.65 -1.46 18.70
N ILE A 691 23.68 -0.15 18.46
CA ILE A 691 22.53 0.64 18.00
C ILE A 691 22.90 1.40 16.71
N SER A 692 22.26 1.08 15.58
CA SER A 692 22.39 1.87 14.34
C SER A 692 21.11 2.69 14.12
N GLY A 693 21.23 4.02 14.14
CA GLY A 693 20.16 4.95 13.81
C GLY A 693 20.26 5.45 12.38
N SER A 694 19.35 5.04 11.48
CA SER A 694 19.38 5.43 10.06
C SER A 694 20.78 5.30 9.44
N GLY A 695 21.39 4.14 9.60
CA GLY A 695 22.72 3.83 9.02
C GLY A 695 22.62 3.30 7.59
N HIS A 696 23.58 3.66 6.74
CA HIS A 696 23.72 2.97 5.44
C HIS A 696 24.12 1.51 5.67
N SER A 697 23.64 0.64 4.79
CA SER A 697 23.86 -0.80 4.84
C SER A 697 24.39 -1.34 3.53
N ASP A 698 23.93 -0.79 2.40
CA ASP A 698 24.49 -1.00 1.08
C ASP A 698 25.07 0.32 0.55
N ILE A 699 26.39 0.49 0.68
CA ILE A 699 27.10 1.69 0.18
C ILE A 699 27.30 1.68 -1.33
N VAL A 700 27.24 0.53 -2.00
CA VAL A 700 27.30 0.48 -3.48
C VAL A 700 25.95 0.88 -4.06
N ASN A 701 24.84 0.38 -3.49
CA ASN A 701 23.52 0.90 -3.82
C ASN A 701 23.42 2.41 -3.56
N SER A 702 23.96 2.88 -2.44
CA SER A 702 23.91 4.29 -2.08
C SER A 702 24.83 5.16 -2.94
N TYR A 703 26.05 4.74 -3.29
CA TYR A 703 26.94 5.43 -4.25
C TYR A 703 26.24 5.74 -5.58
N PHE A 704 25.50 4.76 -6.11
CA PHE A 704 24.69 4.90 -7.32
C PHE A 704 23.28 5.44 -7.07
N SER A 705 22.89 5.71 -5.82
CA SER A 705 21.59 6.29 -5.54
C SER A 705 21.58 7.79 -5.83
N TYR A 706 20.38 8.31 -6.01
CA TYR A 706 20.13 9.69 -5.64
C TYR A 706 20.06 9.76 -4.10
N ASN A 707 20.73 10.72 -3.48
CA ASN A 707 20.43 11.07 -2.09
C ASN A 707 19.33 12.15 -2.13
N TYR A 708 18.20 11.94 -1.45
CA TYR A 708 17.07 12.87 -1.53
C TYR A 708 17.31 14.15 -0.70
N HIS A 709 18.22 14.12 0.27
CA HIS A 709 18.68 15.29 1.04
C HIS A 709 19.78 16.08 0.30
N PHE A 710 20.77 15.44 -0.32
CA PHE A 710 21.83 16.13 -1.08
C PHE A 710 21.47 16.41 -2.55
N THR A 711 20.39 15.83 -3.07
CA THR A 711 19.85 16.04 -4.43
C THR A 711 20.83 15.81 -5.60
N GLY A 712 21.89 15.06 -5.37
CA GLY A 712 22.87 14.63 -6.36
C GLY A 712 22.97 13.10 -6.47
N PRO A 713 23.59 12.59 -7.54
CA PRO A 713 24.07 11.21 -7.53
C PRO A 713 25.14 11.09 -6.44
N HIS A 714 25.01 10.09 -5.58
CA HIS A 714 25.67 10.13 -4.27
C HIS A 714 27.19 9.93 -4.34
N TYR A 715 27.73 9.44 -5.47
CA TYR A 715 29.13 9.04 -5.64
C TYR A 715 30.15 10.09 -5.17
N TRP A 716 29.86 11.39 -5.31
CA TRP A 716 30.75 12.45 -4.81
C TRP A 716 30.99 12.32 -3.29
N GLN A 717 29.95 11.94 -2.53
CA GLN A 717 30.02 11.77 -1.08
C GLN A 717 30.88 10.56 -0.70
N TYR A 718 31.11 9.65 -1.64
CA TYR A 718 31.96 8.49 -1.44
C TYR A 718 33.39 8.71 -1.93
N GLU A 719 33.59 9.27 -3.12
CA GLU A 719 34.92 9.46 -3.70
C GLU A 719 35.70 10.56 -3.00
N ASN A 720 35.05 11.71 -2.77
CA ASN A 720 35.70 12.97 -2.38
C ASN A 720 34.98 13.67 -1.22
N GLY A 721 34.04 12.97 -0.56
CA GLY A 721 33.21 13.48 0.51
C GLY A 721 33.27 12.59 1.75
N GLN A 722 32.13 12.35 2.39
CA GLN A 722 32.07 11.73 3.72
C GLN A 722 32.71 10.32 3.85
N TYR A 723 32.67 9.46 2.82
CA TYR A 723 33.36 8.15 2.88
C TYR A 723 34.77 8.17 2.27
N ASP A 724 35.19 9.31 1.71
CA ASP A 724 36.53 9.68 1.24
C ASP A 724 37.40 8.57 0.60
N MET A 725 36.79 7.73 -0.24
CA MET A 725 37.40 6.56 -0.90
C MET A 725 38.46 6.93 -1.96
N LYS A 726 38.63 8.21 -2.30
CA LYS A 726 39.59 8.83 -3.24
C LYS A 726 39.52 8.40 -4.71
N VAL A 727 38.81 7.33 -5.05
CA VAL A 727 38.71 6.79 -6.41
C VAL A 727 37.28 6.37 -6.74
N ALA A 728 36.91 6.44 -8.01
CA ALA A 728 35.58 6.06 -8.46
C ALA A 728 35.33 4.56 -8.26
N PHE A 729 34.06 4.17 -8.10
CA PHE A 729 33.70 2.74 -8.01
C PHE A 729 34.16 1.96 -9.26
N SER A 730 34.20 2.60 -10.43
CA SER A 730 34.74 2.01 -11.65
C SER A 730 36.23 1.64 -11.57
N GLU A 731 37.00 2.36 -10.75
CA GLU A 731 38.47 2.27 -10.65
C GLU A 731 38.91 1.29 -9.56
N ASN A 732 38.16 1.19 -8.45
CA ASN A 732 38.51 0.29 -7.34
C ASN A 732 37.27 -0.31 -6.65
N LYS A 733 36.56 -1.21 -7.35
CA LYS A 733 35.36 -1.90 -6.83
C LYS A 733 35.62 -2.60 -5.49
N ASP A 734 36.80 -3.20 -5.32
CA ASP A 734 37.16 -3.97 -4.13
C ASP A 734 37.32 -3.10 -2.88
N LEU A 735 37.66 -1.82 -3.00
CA LEU A 735 37.61 -0.86 -1.89
C LEU A 735 36.17 -0.72 -1.37
N TYR A 736 35.21 -0.47 -2.26
CA TYR A 736 33.80 -0.34 -1.92
C TYR A 736 33.22 -1.65 -1.39
N PHE A 737 33.52 -2.78 -2.04
CA PHE A 737 33.03 -4.10 -1.62
C PHE A 737 33.52 -4.50 -0.23
N ARG A 738 34.81 -4.28 0.08
CA ARG A 738 35.38 -4.56 1.42
C ARG A 738 34.84 -3.63 2.51
N ASN A 739 34.29 -2.47 2.15
CA ASN A 739 33.70 -1.50 3.07
C ASN A 739 32.17 -1.60 3.16
N ASN A 740 31.51 -2.57 2.50
CA ASN A 740 30.06 -2.65 2.43
C ASN A 740 29.43 -3.58 3.51
N PRO A 741 28.64 -3.06 4.47
CA PRO A 741 28.10 -3.87 5.58
C PRO A 741 27.19 -5.02 5.14
N ILE A 742 26.30 -4.80 4.16
CA ILE A 742 25.31 -5.81 3.75
C ILE A 742 25.97 -7.07 3.15
N TYR A 743 27.19 -6.97 2.62
CA TYR A 743 27.95 -8.11 2.08
C TYR A 743 28.59 -9.00 3.16
N ASN A 744 28.48 -8.62 4.43
CA ASN A 744 28.97 -9.36 5.59
C ASN A 744 27.87 -9.53 6.67
N VAL A 745 26.61 -9.30 6.33
CA VAL A 745 25.46 -9.30 7.26
C VAL A 745 25.22 -10.67 7.92
N GLU A 746 25.70 -11.74 7.30
CA GLU A 746 25.73 -13.11 7.83
C GLU A 746 26.77 -13.32 8.95
N ARG A 747 27.67 -12.35 9.18
CA ARG A 747 28.67 -12.41 10.28
C ARG A 747 28.19 -11.80 11.59
N VAL A 748 27.21 -10.90 11.54
CA VAL A 748 26.66 -10.23 12.75
C VAL A 748 26.14 -11.27 13.74
N ASN A 749 26.71 -11.35 14.93
CA ASN A 749 26.30 -12.32 15.98
C ASN A 749 25.85 -11.64 17.27
N THR A 750 26.29 -10.42 17.53
CA THR A 750 25.90 -9.59 18.68
C THR A 750 24.47 -9.06 18.52
N PRO A 751 23.66 -8.96 19.59
CA PRO A 751 22.33 -8.35 19.54
C PRO A 751 22.37 -6.90 19.05
N MET A 752 21.45 -6.57 18.14
CA MET A 752 21.45 -5.29 17.45
C MET A 752 20.06 -4.62 17.48
N LEU A 753 20.04 -3.34 17.87
CA LEU A 753 18.89 -2.46 17.69
C LEU A 753 19.12 -1.61 16.45
N LEU A 754 18.16 -1.63 15.53
CA LEU A 754 18.09 -0.67 14.44
C LEU A 754 16.94 0.30 14.74
N TRP A 755 17.10 1.57 14.40
CA TRP A 755 15.99 2.52 14.37
C TRP A 755 16.08 3.43 13.16
N THR A 756 14.92 3.89 12.67
CA THR A 756 14.83 4.89 11.60
C THR A 756 13.44 5.54 11.62
N GLY A 757 13.36 6.78 11.14
CA GLY A 757 12.08 7.39 10.80
C GLY A 757 11.63 6.98 9.41
N GLN A 758 10.37 6.60 9.21
CA GLN A 758 9.87 6.21 7.87
C GLN A 758 9.76 7.38 6.87
N LYS A 759 10.11 8.61 7.30
CA LYS A 759 10.23 9.83 6.48
C LYS A 759 11.68 10.31 6.38
N ASP A 760 12.65 9.40 6.53
CA ASP A 760 14.07 9.67 6.28
C ASP A 760 14.36 9.76 4.77
N GLU A 761 15.09 10.81 4.38
CA GLU A 761 15.46 11.14 2.99
C GLU A 761 16.98 11.24 2.78
N ASN A 762 17.79 11.34 3.85
CA ASN A 762 19.25 11.40 3.75
C ASN A 762 19.86 10.00 3.74
N VAL A 763 19.45 9.18 4.72
CA VAL A 763 19.77 7.76 4.75
C VAL A 763 18.45 7.02 4.73
N PRO A 764 17.78 6.94 3.56
CA PRO A 764 16.39 6.58 3.48
C PRO A 764 16.10 5.28 4.22
N TRP A 765 14.96 5.20 4.89
CA TRP A 765 14.65 4.12 5.84
C TRP A 765 14.72 2.71 5.23
N ASN A 766 14.70 2.62 3.89
CA ASN A 766 14.97 1.40 3.14
C ASN A 766 16.38 0.83 3.39
N GLN A 767 17.39 1.63 3.77
CA GLN A 767 18.72 1.17 4.18
C GLN A 767 18.65 0.42 5.51
N THR A 768 17.99 1.01 6.52
CA THR A 768 17.73 0.33 7.80
C THR A 768 16.85 -0.91 7.61
N MET A 769 15.84 -0.85 6.73
CA MET A 769 15.05 -2.03 6.35
C MET A 769 15.89 -3.07 5.57
N THR A 770 16.84 -2.66 4.73
CA THR A 770 17.73 -3.57 3.98
C THR A 770 18.63 -4.34 4.93
N PHE A 771 19.25 -3.67 5.91
CA PHE A 771 20.01 -4.36 6.95
C PHE A 771 19.11 -5.25 7.82
N PHE A 772 17.94 -4.78 8.24
CA PHE A 772 16.97 -5.62 8.97
C PHE A 772 16.57 -6.87 8.19
N ILE A 773 16.28 -6.75 6.88
CA ILE A 773 15.88 -7.87 6.02
C ILE A 773 17.06 -8.80 5.74
N GLY A 774 18.29 -8.30 5.59
CA GLY A 774 19.51 -9.10 5.49
C GLY A 774 19.79 -9.90 6.79
N LEU A 775 19.69 -9.24 7.94
CA LEU A 775 19.80 -9.86 9.27
C LEU A 775 18.68 -10.90 9.48
N LYS A 776 17.44 -10.58 9.12
CA LYS A 776 16.28 -11.49 9.14
C LYS A 776 16.50 -12.72 8.25
N ARG A 777 16.94 -12.52 7.01
CA ARG A 777 17.20 -13.60 6.05
C ARG A 777 18.27 -14.57 6.57
N ASN A 778 19.26 -14.04 7.29
CA ASN A 778 20.33 -14.79 7.94
C ASN A 778 20.04 -15.14 9.42
N LYS A 779 18.78 -15.02 9.87
CA LYS A 779 18.27 -15.40 11.21
C LYS A 779 18.97 -14.72 12.41
N LYS A 780 19.51 -13.51 12.23
CA LYS A 780 20.34 -12.80 13.23
C LYS A 780 19.53 -12.13 14.36
N PRO A 781 20.14 -11.85 15.53
CA PRO A 781 19.46 -11.29 16.71
C PRO A 781 19.18 -9.78 16.59
N VAL A 782 18.30 -9.41 15.65
CA VAL A 782 17.89 -8.01 15.40
C VAL A 782 16.49 -7.68 15.92
N ILE A 783 16.31 -6.46 16.41
CA ILE A 783 15.04 -5.73 16.51
C ILE A 783 15.18 -4.42 15.72
N ALA A 784 14.15 -4.03 14.97
CA ALA A 784 14.09 -2.73 14.30
C ALA A 784 12.91 -1.90 14.80
N LEU A 785 13.14 -0.61 15.01
CA LEU A 785 12.16 0.40 15.43
C LEU A 785 11.87 1.33 14.25
N PHE A 786 10.71 1.18 13.63
CA PHE A 786 10.26 2.06 12.56
C PHE A 786 9.27 3.07 13.12
N TYR A 787 9.66 4.34 13.16
CA TYR A 787 8.79 5.42 13.63
C TYR A 787 8.00 5.98 12.45
N PRO A 788 6.66 5.78 12.37
CA PRO A 788 5.90 6.10 11.17
C PRO A 788 5.89 7.59 10.82
N ASN A 789 6.11 8.45 11.83
CA ASN A 789 6.15 9.90 11.65
C ASN A 789 7.54 10.53 11.69
N GLY A 790 8.58 9.79 12.11
CA GLY A 790 9.94 10.30 12.24
C GLY A 790 10.62 10.53 10.88
N GLY A 791 11.51 11.52 10.82
CA GLY A 791 12.42 11.74 9.68
C GLY A 791 13.79 11.09 9.86
N HIS A 792 14.83 11.60 9.17
CA HIS A 792 16.22 11.28 9.50
C HIS A 792 16.54 11.70 10.94
N ALA A 793 16.21 12.97 11.21
CA ALA A 793 16.25 13.62 12.49
C ALA A 793 14.82 13.71 13.06
N PHE A 794 14.60 13.37 14.34
CA PHE A 794 13.31 13.56 14.99
C PHE A 794 13.22 14.97 15.60
N HIS A 795 12.16 15.70 15.29
CA HIS A 795 11.92 17.06 15.78
C HIS A 795 11.70 17.10 17.30
N ALA A 796 12.14 18.19 17.95
CA ALA A 796 11.97 18.39 19.39
C ALA A 796 10.49 18.31 19.83
N GLY A 797 10.25 17.86 21.06
CA GLY A 797 8.90 17.74 21.64
C GLY A 797 8.01 16.61 21.08
N THR A 798 8.40 15.95 19.97
CA THR A 798 7.64 14.82 19.41
C THR A 798 7.59 13.61 20.35
N ALA A 799 6.49 12.86 20.30
CA ALA A 799 6.32 11.66 21.12
C ALA A 799 7.29 10.55 20.67
N GLU A 800 7.48 10.41 19.35
CA GLU A 800 8.39 9.47 18.69
C GLU A 800 9.81 9.60 19.24
N LYS A 801 10.27 10.83 19.46
CA LYS A 801 11.58 11.13 20.06
C LYS A 801 11.67 10.71 21.51
N LYS A 802 10.65 10.99 22.32
CA LYS A 802 10.60 10.55 23.73
C LYS A 802 10.61 9.03 23.84
N ASP A 803 9.92 8.32 22.94
CA ASP A 803 9.92 6.86 22.89
C ASP A 803 11.27 6.29 22.42
N LEU A 804 11.89 6.89 21.40
CA LEU A 804 13.24 6.52 20.95
C LEU A 804 14.27 6.67 22.06
N TYR A 805 14.31 7.82 22.75
CA TYR A 805 15.18 8.02 23.91
C TYR A 805 14.95 6.95 24.98
N ASN A 806 13.69 6.68 25.34
CA ASN A 806 13.36 5.65 26.32
C ASN A 806 13.87 4.27 25.89
N LYS A 807 13.64 3.87 24.63
CA LYS A 807 14.07 2.56 24.11
C LYS A 807 15.58 2.43 23.98
N VAL A 808 16.29 3.50 23.62
CA VAL A 808 17.76 3.55 23.63
C VAL A 808 18.28 3.35 25.06
N PHE A 809 17.71 4.04 26.06
CA PHE A 809 18.09 3.84 27.46
C PHE A 809 17.71 2.45 28.00
N GLU A 810 16.53 1.92 27.68
CA GLU A 810 16.11 0.56 28.06
C GLU A 810 17.02 -0.50 27.44
N TRP A 811 17.47 -0.31 26.20
CA TRP A 811 18.41 -1.19 25.52
C TRP A 811 19.79 -1.19 26.21
N TRP A 812 20.34 -0.01 26.51
CA TRP A 812 21.59 0.08 27.29
C TRP A 812 21.46 -0.52 28.68
N ASP A 813 20.38 -0.20 29.40
CA ASP A 813 20.16 -0.72 30.75
C ASP A 813 19.96 -2.25 30.74
N TYR A 814 19.31 -2.81 29.71
CA TYR A 814 19.14 -4.26 29.51
C TYR A 814 20.47 -4.98 29.25
N TYR A 815 21.30 -4.50 28.33
CA TYR A 815 22.55 -5.17 27.96
C TYR A 815 23.75 -4.82 28.85
N LEU A 816 23.81 -3.61 29.40
CA LEU A 816 24.98 -3.07 30.12
C LEU A 816 24.75 -2.94 31.65
N LYS A 817 23.50 -2.90 32.13
CA LYS A 817 23.17 -2.77 33.58
C LYS A 817 22.26 -3.87 34.12
N ASP A 818 22.14 -4.98 33.40
CA ASP A 818 21.42 -6.20 33.80
C ASP A 818 19.93 -6.02 34.12
N ARG A 819 19.32 -4.91 33.65
CA ARG A 819 17.89 -4.62 33.84
C ARG A 819 17.04 -5.38 32.82
N LYS A 820 16.93 -6.71 33.01
CA LYS A 820 16.28 -7.63 32.05
C LYS A 820 14.75 -7.53 31.96
N ASN A 821 14.08 -6.74 32.79
CA ASN A 821 12.61 -6.61 32.78
C ASN A 821 12.12 -5.57 31.75
N VAL A 822 12.36 -5.81 30.46
CA VAL A 822 11.94 -4.92 29.36
C VAL A 822 11.04 -5.71 28.40
N SER A 823 9.74 -5.45 28.45
CA SER A 823 8.70 -6.28 27.82
C SER A 823 8.81 -6.38 26.29
N TRP A 824 9.17 -5.29 25.61
CA TRP A 824 9.31 -5.29 24.14
C TRP A 824 10.57 -6.02 23.65
N ILE A 825 11.61 -6.14 24.47
CA ILE A 825 12.77 -6.99 24.19
C ILE A 825 12.40 -8.47 24.45
N ASN A 826 11.76 -8.74 25.59
CA ASN A 826 11.45 -10.11 26.04
C ASN A 826 10.40 -10.81 25.14
N ARG A 827 9.43 -10.07 24.56
CA ARG A 827 8.37 -10.57 23.63
C ARG A 827 8.93 -11.43 22.47
N LYS A 828 10.22 -11.30 22.12
CA LYS A 828 10.90 -12.10 21.09
C LYS A 828 11.70 -13.29 21.64
N MET A 829 12.37 -13.14 22.80
CA MET A 829 13.36 -14.11 23.28
C MET A 829 12.74 -15.48 23.60
N GLU A 830 11.52 -15.49 24.13
CA GLU A 830 10.76 -16.72 24.41
C GLU A 830 10.40 -17.51 23.15
N LYS A 831 10.23 -16.84 22.00
CA LYS A 831 9.96 -17.49 20.70
C LYS A 831 11.18 -18.17 20.07
N GLY A 832 12.37 -18.06 20.69
CA GLY A 832 13.58 -18.77 20.25
C GLY A 832 13.79 -20.14 20.90
N ALA A 833 12.89 -20.56 21.80
CA ALA A 833 13.08 -21.71 22.69
C ALA A 833 12.00 -22.80 22.54
N ARG A 834 11.52 -23.03 21.31
CA ARG A 834 10.69 -24.18 20.89
C ARG A 834 10.96 -24.54 19.43
#